data_AF-A0A0N5AAR1-F1
#
_entry.id   AF-A0A0N5AAR1-F1
#
_cell.length_a   1.000
_cell.length_b   1.000
_cell.length_c   1.000
_cell.angle_alpha   90.00
_cell.angle_beta   90.00
_cell.angle_gamma   90.00
#
_symmetry.space_group_name_H-M   'P 1'
#
loop_
_entity.id
_entity.type
_entity.pdbx_description
1 polymer ?
#
loop_
_entity_poly.entity_id
_entity_poly.type
_entity_poly.pdbx_seq_one_letter_code
_entity_poly.pdbx_strand_id
1 'polypeptide(L)'
;MIVRYLVVEKQLMKEQIQIPFNLGRSMFGIVDESGLLQYGQVFIQYTCSIESKTPGRCAAKKILKGKVLITKNPSVVAGDVRVFEAVDIPELQHLVDVVVFPQSGPRPHPDEMAGSDLDGDEYSIIWDPELIFDHNEEAFDFTKNAREPEEVSHDEVVAEMRNFFVKYIKQDSIGSISNAFLVNADLYGIKSEHSLSVDFPKTGTPPDPLVKKWGVSVDGVPLPPEKPERWPEFMCKNHVPFYASRRLVGQLYRRIKAVDDILTLTMASEELAPIKIDETLLVPNYDHFVNEAEEDFAAYSSYIISLMDNYGIEDEGQLYSGCIIMLRNRLSEKDNDDMSLYNTNYMIEKKVTDIFKTFRKRFFTEFGGFEACTTVVSSKEFATFEKDLRRVCKDPTTKMKAKASAYYYVCYKNASHSSGKRLLSFPWLVWDILAQVKTCNIGTRSSFAAVVDPLSASVSNFIEQYTSTHSNSLHHFMENLTSEDSGSPALLRYCRKYTGLDKIIFVICNWANNHCLLSGRFNSLNLSLLLIQFLLGRYPSSSLKSYDGTLAQVDDLLEEESVEAISLSNMVGGLGKIFIRFLQFLSSRTFENLKYIDFSEPNLGYQSKMIRGQWLELHKVALKSFYRLMLKGQFDELRPKCDLDKNIEIQNVGVTEMDPFVIEIPEDVSIDVEELRLKMSTYSGISTDCLQLRRLPYGKGLVVISARGSLDNLRRLRDLVTVESVTNSQISDEQKSNMMVRLVYERILYLCKK
;
A
#
# COMPACT_ATOMS: atom_id res chain seq x y z
N MET A 1 2.75 -2.45 11.72
CA MET A 1 1.89 -1.48 11.00
C MET A 1 2.71 -0.56 10.09
N ILE A 2 3.70 0.13 10.64
CA ILE A 2 4.55 1.13 9.95
C ILE A 2 5.18 0.63 8.64
N VAL A 3 5.76 -0.58 8.63
CA VAL A 3 6.32 -1.18 7.40
C VAL A 3 5.28 -1.28 6.28
N ARG A 4 4.05 -1.69 6.62
CA ARG A 4 2.96 -1.80 5.63
C ARG A 4 2.50 -0.42 5.17
N TYR A 5 2.45 0.55 6.09
CA TYR A 5 2.12 1.93 5.78
C TYR A 5 3.13 2.54 4.79
N LEU A 6 4.43 2.37 5.02
CA LEU A 6 5.46 2.86 4.10
C LEU A 6 5.37 2.21 2.70
N VAL A 7 5.04 0.92 2.62
CA VAL A 7 4.82 0.26 1.31
C VAL A 7 3.63 0.90 0.59
N VAL A 8 2.53 1.15 1.31
CA VAL A 8 1.34 1.79 0.74
C VAL A 8 1.63 3.23 0.32
N GLU A 9 2.37 4.01 1.11
CA GLU A 9 2.80 5.37 0.76
C GLU A 9 3.69 5.40 -0.49
N LYS A 10 4.67 4.48 -0.59
CA LYS A 10 5.50 4.36 -1.80
C LYS A 10 4.67 4.00 -3.04
N GLN A 11 3.69 3.11 -2.87
CA GLN A 11 2.74 2.78 -3.93
C GLN A 11 1.81 3.95 -4.28
N LEU A 12 1.43 4.80 -3.33
CA LEU A 12 0.65 6.02 -3.61
C LEU A 12 1.46 7.06 -4.38
N MET A 13 2.72 7.29 -4.00
CA MET A 13 3.52 8.35 -4.57
C MET A 13 4.10 8.01 -5.94
N LYS A 14 4.48 6.75 -6.16
CA LYS A 14 5.19 6.32 -7.38
C LYS A 14 4.48 5.22 -8.15
N GLU A 15 3.36 4.69 -7.66
CA GLU A 15 2.67 3.52 -8.23
C GLU A 15 3.61 2.33 -8.52
N GLN A 16 4.63 2.18 -7.67
CA GLN A 16 5.63 1.13 -7.82
C GLN A 16 5.01 -0.25 -7.55
N ILE A 17 4.71 -0.97 -8.62
CA ILE A 17 4.30 -2.37 -8.56
C ILE A 17 5.57 -3.22 -8.52
N GLN A 18 5.80 -3.89 -7.40
CA GLN A 18 6.95 -4.77 -7.25
C GLN A 18 6.72 -6.06 -8.04
N ILE A 19 7.63 -6.35 -8.98
CA ILE A 19 7.69 -7.64 -9.65
C ILE A 19 8.34 -8.65 -8.69
N PRO A 20 7.78 -9.87 -8.52
CA PRO A 20 8.41 -10.91 -7.72
C PRO A 20 9.84 -11.20 -8.21
N PHE A 21 10.78 -11.36 -7.28
CA PHE A 21 12.22 -11.55 -7.58
C PHE A 21 12.52 -12.76 -8.49
N ASN A 22 11.59 -13.71 -8.54
CA ASN A 22 11.66 -14.92 -9.36
C ASN A 22 11.01 -14.76 -10.75
N LEU A 23 10.42 -13.59 -11.04
CA LEU A 23 9.68 -13.28 -12.27
C LEU A 23 10.16 -12.01 -12.99
N GLY A 24 11.13 -11.27 -12.44
CA GLY A 24 11.74 -10.14 -13.13
C GLY A 24 13.03 -9.65 -12.47
N ARG A 25 13.88 -8.96 -13.26
CA ARG A 25 15.17 -8.39 -12.85
C ARG A 25 15.57 -7.19 -13.72
N SER A 26 16.36 -6.28 -13.13
CA SER A 26 17.13 -5.31 -13.89
C SER A 26 18.52 -5.87 -14.19
N MET A 27 18.99 -5.74 -15.42
CA MET A 27 20.31 -6.24 -15.86
C MET A 27 20.95 -5.28 -16.86
N PHE A 28 22.28 -5.23 -16.91
CA PHE A 28 23.00 -4.52 -17.96
C PHE A 28 22.85 -5.23 -19.30
N GLY A 29 22.76 -4.45 -20.38
CA GLY A 29 22.78 -4.98 -21.74
C GLY A 29 24.19 -5.13 -22.29
N ILE A 30 24.42 -6.23 -23.01
CA ILE A 30 25.64 -6.48 -23.77
C ILE A 30 25.33 -7.10 -25.12
N VAL A 31 26.32 -7.14 -26.01
CA VAL A 31 26.21 -7.71 -27.36
C VAL A 31 26.72 -9.15 -27.40
N ASP A 32 26.10 -9.97 -28.24
CA ASP A 32 26.57 -11.30 -28.58
C ASP A 32 27.79 -11.26 -29.51
N GLU A 33 28.98 -11.39 -28.94
CA GLU A 33 30.24 -11.46 -29.69
C GLU A 33 30.39 -12.78 -30.49
N SER A 34 29.58 -13.81 -30.20
CA SER A 34 29.65 -15.10 -30.91
C SER A 34 28.87 -15.10 -32.22
N GLY A 35 27.86 -14.22 -32.35
CA GLY A 35 26.98 -14.15 -33.52
C GLY A 35 25.99 -15.30 -33.66
N LEU A 36 25.69 -16.02 -32.57
CA LEU A 36 24.82 -17.18 -32.56
C LEU A 36 23.35 -16.80 -32.30
N LEU A 37 23.09 -15.71 -31.58
CA LEU A 37 21.73 -15.21 -31.35
C LEU A 37 21.12 -14.66 -32.65
N GLN A 38 19.90 -15.12 -32.96
CA GLN A 38 19.12 -14.59 -34.06
C GLN A 38 18.34 -13.34 -33.64
N TYR A 39 17.94 -12.53 -34.62
CA TYR A 39 17.05 -11.41 -34.37
C TYR A 39 15.73 -11.87 -33.75
N GLY A 40 15.32 -11.22 -32.65
CA GLY A 40 14.18 -11.59 -31.81
C GLY A 40 14.54 -12.52 -30.64
N GLN A 41 15.78 -12.98 -30.55
CA GLN A 41 16.27 -13.83 -29.45
C GLN A 41 17.19 -13.05 -28.51
N VAL A 42 17.23 -13.47 -27.24
CA VAL A 42 18.17 -12.98 -26.23
C VAL A 42 18.73 -14.14 -25.41
N PHE A 43 19.92 -13.98 -24.84
CA PHE A 43 20.44 -14.91 -23.82
C PHE A 43 20.42 -14.23 -22.45
N ILE A 44 19.86 -14.93 -21.45
CA ILE A 44 19.72 -14.42 -20.09
C ILE A 44 20.04 -15.54 -19.09
N GLN A 45 21.00 -15.27 -18.21
CA GLN A 45 21.35 -16.14 -17.09
C GLN A 45 21.54 -15.28 -15.85
N TYR A 46 20.97 -15.71 -14.71
CA TYR A 46 20.98 -14.91 -13.48
C TYR A 46 21.31 -15.73 -12.24
N THR A 47 21.88 -15.05 -11.24
CA THR A 47 22.20 -15.63 -9.93
C THR A 47 20.94 -15.81 -9.10
N CYS A 48 20.71 -17.00 -8.52
CA CYS A 48 19.46 -17.32 -7.82
C CYS A 48 19.22 -16.47 -6.56
N SER A 49 20.27 -16.15 -5.79
CA SER A 49 20.17 -15.31 -4.60
C SER A 49 20.25 -13.83 -4.98
N ILE A 50 19.22 -13.07 -4.62
CA ILE A 50 19.18 -11.60 -4.79
C ILE A 50 19.89 -10.85 -3.64
N GLU A 51 20.05 -11.49 -2.48
CA GLU A 51 20.66 -10.89 -1.29
C GLU A 51 22.19 -10.87 -1.36
N SER A 52 22.75 -11.77 -2.17
CA SER A 52 24.19 -11.86 -2.39
C SER A 52 24.66 -10.76 -3.34
N LYS A 53 24.99 -9.58 -2.81
CA LYS A 53 25.50 -8.43 -3.59
C LYS A 53 26.80 -8.72 -4.35
N THR A 54 27.61 -9.66 -3.87
CA THR A 54 28.87 -10.08 -4.49
C THR A 54 28.91 -11.61 -4.59
N PRO A 55 28.10 -12.20 -5.49
CA PRO A 55 28.00 -13.64 -5.59
C PRO A 55 29.35 -14.25 -6.01
N GLY A 56 29.79 -15.26 -5.27
CA GLY A 56 30.99 -16.01 -5.62
C GLY A 56 30.80 -16.81 -6.91
N ARG A 57 31.90 -17.26 -7.53
CA ARG A 57 31.87 -18.01 -8.81
C ARG A 57 30.97 -19.27 -8.79
N CYS A 58 30.83 -19.89 -7.61
CA CYS A 58 30.02 -21.09 -7.38
C CYS A 58 28.57 -20.78 -6.94
N ALA A 59 28.13 -19.53 -6.98
CA ALA A 59 26.75 -19.18 -6.67
C ALA A 59 25.79 -19.94 -7.62
N ALA A 60 24.64 -20.35 -7.10
CA ALA A 60 23.63 -21.03 -7.90
C ALA A 60 23.10 -20.09 -8.99
N LYS A 61 23.09 -20.55 -10.25
CA LYS A 61 22.66 -19.78 -11.42
C LYS A 61 21.48 -20.47 -12.11
N LYS A 62 20.66 -19.69 -12.81
CA LYS A 62 19.56 -20.21 -13.61
C LYS A 62 19.56 -19.54 -14.98
N ILE A 63 19.45 -20.36 -16.02
CA ILE A 63 19.27 -19.91 -17.41
C ILE A 63 17.78 -19.73 -17.65
N LEU A 64 17.40 -18.58 -18.19
CA LEU A 64 16.02 -18.26 -18.53
C LEU A 64 15.70 -18.74 -19.95
N LYS A 65 14.50 -19.32 -20.14
CA LYS A 65 14.02 -19.83 -21.42
C LYS A 65 12.56 -19.40 -21.63
N GLY A 66 12.19 -19.12 -22.87
CA GLY A 66 10.84 -18.72 -23.25
C GLY A 66 10.66 -17.21 -23.39
N LYS A 67 9.42 -16.77 -23.56
CA LYS A 67 9.07 -15.36 -23.75
C LYS A 67 9.50 -14.50 -22.57
N VAL A 68 10.10 -13.36 -22.89
CA VAL A 68 10.49 -12.33 -21.93
C VAL A 68 10.07 -10.97 -22.45
N LEU A 69 9.56 -10.12 -21.56
CA LEU A 69 9.29 -8.71 -21.81
C LEU A 69 10.48 -7.89 -21.33
N ILE A 70 11.04 -7.06 -22.19
CA ILE A 70 12.22 -6.23 -21.91
C ILE A 70 11.89 -4.78 -22.29
N THR A 71 12.30 -3.84 -21.44
CA THR A 71 12.19 -2.40 -21.70
C THR A 71 13.35 -1.65 -21.06
N LYS A 72 13.72 -0.52 -21.68
CA LYS A 72 14.57 0.50 -21.06
C LYS A 72 13.67 1.51 -20.35
N ASN A 73 14.11 2.03 -19.20
CA ASN A 73 13.40 3.08 -18.48
C ASN A 73 14.09 4.44 -18.72
N PRO A 74 13.34 5.54 -18.94
CA PRO A 74 11.88 5.59 -19.08
C PRO A 74 11.38 5.04 -20.43
N SER A 75 10.21 4.40 -20.41
CA SER A 75 9.47 3.98 -21.61
C SER A 75 8.31 4.96 -21.85
N VAL A 76 8.24 5.54 -23.05
CA VAL A 76 7.34 6.65 -23.39
C VAL A 76 6.34 6.25 -24.46
N VAL A 77 6.79 5.51 -25.47
CA VAL A 77 5.97 5.07 -26.60
C VAL A 77 5.72 3.57 -26.50
N ALA A 78 4.62 3.11 -27.08
CA ALA A 78 4.23 1.69 -26.99
C ALA A 78 5.28 0.73 -27.55
N GLY A 79 6.04 1.17 -28.56
CA GLY A 79 7.13 0.39 -29.17
C GLY A 79 8.36 0.19 -28.29
N ASP A 80 8.53 0.95 -27.20
CA ASP A 80 9.69 0.86 -26.30
C ASP A 80 9.72 -0.44 -25.49
N VAL A 81 8.57 -1.09 -25.33
CA VAL A 81 8.44 -2.36 -24.63
C VAL A 81 8.45 -3.49 -25.65
N ARG A 82 9.39 -4.41 -25.52
CA ARG A 82 9.63 -5.48 -26.48
C ARG A 82 9.49 -6.84 -25.82
N VAL A 83 8.90 -7.78 -26.54
CA VAL A 83 8.83 -9.20 -26.22
C VAL A 83 9.84 -9.92 -27.10
N PHE A 84 10.75 -10.64 -26.45
CA PHE A 84 11.79 -11.46 -27.08
C PHE A 84 11.68 -12.92 -26.61
N GLU A 85 12.38 -13.82 -27.31
CA GLU A 85 12.52 -15.21 -26.91
C GLU A 85 13.87 -15.42 -26.21
N ALA A 86 13.86 -15.76 -24.92
CA ALA A 86 15.06 -16.16 -24.20
C ALA A 86 15.46 -17.58 -24.59
N VAL A 87 16.68 -17.74 -25.10
CA VAL A 87 17.23 -19.02 -25.55
C VAL A 87 18.53 -19.34 -24.82
N ASP A 88 18.87 -20.63 -24.78
CA ASP A 88 20.09 -21.13 -24.14
C ASP A 88 21.12 -21.47 -25.20
N ILE A 89 22.25 -20.78 -25.14
CA ILE A 89 23.40 -20.95 -26.01
C ILE A 89 24.59 -21.30 -25.13
N PRO A 90 25.13 -22.54 -25.22
CA PRO A 90 26.23 -23.01 -24.38
C PRO A 90 27.44 -22.06 -24.35
N GLU A 91 27.76 -21.44 -25.48
CA GLU A 91 28.87 -20.50 -25.66
C GLU A 91 28.70 -19.23 -24.80
N LEU A 92 27.46 -18.83 -24.50
CA LEU A 92 27.13 -17.62 -23.75
C LEU A 92 26.95 -17.86 -22.23
N GLN A 93 26.98 -19.11 -21.76
CA GLN A 93 26.71 -19.46 -20.34
C GLN A 93 27.71 -18.89 -19.33
N HIS A 94 28.85 -18.37 -19.80
CA HIS A 94 29.81 -17.67 -18.97
C HIS A 94 29.34 -16.25 -18.57
N LEU A 95 28.38 -15.69 -19.30
CA LEU A 95 27.76 -14.38 -19.05
C LEU A 95 26.64 -14.54 -18.01
N VAL A 96 26.67 -13.75 -16.94
CA VAL A 96 25.75 -13.87 -15.79
C VAL A 96 25.32 -12.49 -15.32
N ASP A 97 24.04 -12.36 -14.96
CA ASP A 97 23.42 -11.13 -14.47
C ASP A 97 23.48 -9.97 -15.50
N VAL A 98 23.44 -10.35 -16.78
CA VAL A 98 23.39 -9.47 -17.97
C VAL A 98 22.38 -10.02 -18.99
N VAL A 99 21.83 -9.16 -19.83
CA VAL A 99 21.07 -9.56 -21.02
C VAL A 99 21.94 -9.42 -22.26
N VAL A 100 21.99 -10.48 -23.06
CA VAL A 100 22.80 -10.51 -24.29
C VAL A 100 21.88 -10.35 -25.50
N PHE A 101 22.14 -9.32 -26.30
CA PHE A 101 21.42 -9.00 -27.52
C PHE A 101 22.15 -9.51 -28.77
N PRO A 102 21.45 -9.86 -29.86
CA PRO A 102 22.07 -10.31 -31.09
C PRO A 102 22.84 -9.18 -31.76
N GLN A 103 24.02 -9.49 -32.31
CA GLN A 103 24.81 -8.52 -33.09
C GLN A 103 24.26 -8.29 -34.52
N SER A 104 23.33 -9.13 -34.99
CA SER A 104 22.81 -9.11 -36.36
C SER A 104 21.28 -8.98 -36.38
N GLY A 105 20.77 -8.17 -37.31
CA GLY A 105 19.34 -7.92 -37.47
C GLY A 105 19.08 -6.65 -38.28
N PRO A 106 17.81 -6.38 -38.65
CA PRO A 106 17.43 -5.17 -39.38
C PRO A 106 17.62 -3.88 -38.55
N ARG A 107 17.55 -3.98 -37.22
CA ARG A 107 17.72 -2.88 -36.27
C ARG A 107 18.32 -3.43 -34.96
N PRO A 108 19.20 -2.71 -34.25
CA PRO A 108 19.65 -3.16 -32.93
C PRO A 108 18.48 -3.19 -31.92
N HIS A 109 18.30 -4.29 -31.18
CA HIS A 109 17.27 -4.39 -30.15
C HIS A 109 17.36 -3.32 -29.04
N PRO A 110 18.56 -2.92 -28.57
CA PRO A 110 18.71 -1.74 -27.71
C PRO A 110 18.02 -0.49 -28.28
N ASP A 111 18.27 -0.18 -29.55
CA ASP A 111 17.74 1.01 -30.21
C ASP A 111 16.21 0.97 -30.37
N GLU A 112 15.61 -0.22 -30.47
CA GLU A 112 14.15 -0.40 -30.47
C GLU A 112 13.49 0.00 -29.14
N MET A 113 14.26 0.04 -28.03
CA MET A 113 13.78 0.33 -26.69
C MET A 113 14.25 1.72 -26.23
N ALA A 114 13.45 2.75 -26.50
CA ALA A 114 13.74 4.14 -26.09
C ALA A 114 15.10 4.68 -26.60
N GLY A 115 15.57 4.24 -27.78
CA GLY A 115 16.85 4.66 -28.38
C GLY A 115 18.04 4.34 -27.48
N SER A 116 17.99 3.20 -26.81
CA SER A 116 19.02 2.72 -25.88
C SER A 116 20.26 2.20 -26.63
N ASP A 117 21.40 2.18 -25.93
CA ASP A 117 22.65 1.61 -26.42
C ASP A 117 23.24 0.65 -25.37
N LEU A 118 24.52 0.29 -25.49
CA LEU A 118 25.19 -0.68 -24.62
C LEU A 118 26.41 -0.06 -23.91
N ASP A 119 26.35 1.23 -23.56
CA ASP A 119 27.44 1.95 -22.87
C ASP A 119 27.39 1.81 -21.33
N GLY A 120 26.38 1.11 -20.81
CA GLY A 120 26.06 1.03 -19.39
C GLY A 120 24.56 1.02 -19.09
N ASP A 121 23.70 1.05 -20.12
CA ASP A 121 22.25 0.99 -19.96
C ASP A 121 21.76 -0.29 -19.24
N GLU A 122 20.82 -0.09 -18.32
CA GLU A 122 20.11 -1.15 -17.60
C GLU A 122 18.72 -1.40 -18.20
N TYR A 123 18.37 -2.67 -18.36
CA TYR A 123 17.08 -3.12 -18.90
C TYR A 123 16.25 -3.81 -17.82
N SER A 124 14.96 -3.48 -17.79
CA SER A 124 13.97 -4.20 -16.98
C SER A 124 13.47 -5.41 -17.74
N ILE A 125 13.70 -6.61 -17.20
CA ILE A 125 13.37 -7.89 -17.81
C ILE A 125 12.30 -8.56 -16.94
N ILE A 126 11.17 -8.92 -17.54
CA ILE A 126 10.02 -9.52 -16.89
C ILE A 126 9.64 -10.79 -17.63
N TRP A 127 9.52 -11.90 -16.91
CA TRP A 127 9.09 -13.20 -17.44
C TRP A 127 7.88 -13.75 -16.67
N ASP A 128 7.06 -12.85 -16.12
CA ASP A 128 5.78 -13.17 -15.53
C ASP A 128 4.73 -13.42 -16.63
N PRO A 129 4.17 -14.64 -16.74
CA PRO A 129 3.14 -14.95 -17.73
C PRO A 129 1.89 -14.06 -17.64
N GLU A 130 1.59 -13.47 -16.47
CA GLU A 130 0.44 -12.57 -16.30
C GLU A 130 0.72 -11.15 -16.84
N LEU A 131 1.98 -10.80 -17.16
CA LEU A 131 2.40 -9.46 -17.61
C LEU A 131 3.01 -9.43 -19.02
N ILE A 132 3.27 -10.59 -19.64
CA ILE A 132 3.82 -10.65 -21.01
C ILE A 132 2.76 -10.24 -22.03
N PHE A 133 3.13 -9.34 -22.94
CA PHE A 133 2.27 -8.92 -24.05
C PHE A 133 2.21 -9.98 -25.17
N ASP A 134 1.11 -9.96 -25.92
CA ASP A 134 0.88 -10.90 -27.02
C ASP A 134 1.77 -10.60 -28.24
N HIS A 135 2.07 -9.33 -28.50
CA HIS A 135 2.83 -8.85 -29.66
C HIS A 135 3.65 -7.60 -29.35
N ASN A 136 4.59 -7.29 -30.26
CA ASN A 136 5.37 -6.05 -30.26
C ASN A 136 4.69 -4.98 -31.11
N GLU A 137 4.57 -3.77 -30.57
CA GLU A 137 4.22 -2.58 -31.36
C GLU A 137 5.42 -2.14 -32.21
N GLU A 138 5.19 -1.28 -33.20
CA GLU A 138 6.26 -0.74 -34.04
C GLU A 138 7.23 0.12 -33.21
N ALA A 139 8.53 -0.13 -33.36
CA ALA A 139 9.56 0.62 -32.66
C ALA A 139 9.64 2.04 -33.22
N PHE A 140 9.61 3.05 -32.34
CA PHE A 140 9.67 4.44 -32.76
C PHE A 140 11.01 4.78 -33.41
N ASP A 141 11.01 5.75 -34.32
CA ASP A 141 12.22 6.18 -34.99
C ASP A 141 12.96 7.21 -34.14
N PHE A 142 14.11 6.80 -33.59
CA PHE A 142 14.99 7.66 -32.78
C PHE A 142 16.12 8.30 -33.60
N THR A 143 16.02 8.24 -34.94
CA THR A 143 17.06 8.80 -35.81
C THR A 143 17.23 10.29 -35.55
N LYS A 144 18.42 10.67 -35.08
CA LYS A 144 18.72 12.05 -34.68
C LYS A 144 18.85 12.94 -35.91
N ASN A 145 18.22 14.12 -35.86
CA ASN A 145 18.61 15.25 -36.70
C ASN A 145 19.90 15.86 -36.11
N ALA A 146 21.05 15.26 -36.43
CA ALA A 146 22.34 15.77 -35.97
C ALA A 146 22.57 17.17 -36.55
N ARG A 147 22.69 18.18 -35.68
CA ARG A 147 23.20 19.50 -36.07
C ARG A 147 24.69 19.38 -36.34
N GLU A 148 25.17 20.01 -37.40
CA GLU A 148 26.62 20.11 -37.63
C GLU A 148 27.28 20.83 -36.44
N PRO A 149 28.45 20.35 -35.96
CA PRO A 149 29.17 21.02 -34.88
C PRO A 149 29.49 22.46 -35.27
N GLU A 150 29.12 23.43 -34.43
CA GLU A 150 29.54 24.82 -34.63
C GLU A 150 31.00 24.97 -34.21
N GLU A 151 31.86 25.42 -35.12
CA GLU A 151 33.24 25.76 -34.79
C GLU A 151 33.28 27.04 -33.95
N VAL A 152 33.60 26.89 -32.67
CA VAL A 152 33.76 28.01 -31.73
C VAL A 152 35.25 28.38 -31.65
N SER A 153 35.57 29.66 -31.80
CA SER A 153 36.95 30.14 -31.65
C SER A 153 37.44 30.00 -30.21
N HIS A 154 38.75 29.77 -30.01
CA HIS A 154 39.32 29.56 -28.67
C HIS A 154 39.02 30.71 -27.69
N ASP A 155 38.91 31.94 -28.19
CA ASP A 155 38.62 33.14 -27.39
C ASP A 155 37.14 33.21 -26.94
N GLU A 156 36.24 32.54 -27.65
CA GLU A 156 34.79 32.53 -27.39
C GLU A 156 34.33 31.34 -26.54
N VAL A 157 35.17 30.30 -26.38
CA VAL A 157 34.83 29.08 -25.63
C VAL A 157 34.29 29.40 -24.24
N VAL A 158 34.95 30.29 -23.48
CA VAL A 158 34.52 30.65 -22.13
C VAL A 158 33.18 31.39 -22.11
N ALA A 159 32.90 32.19 -23.15
CA ALA A 159 31.61 32.87 -23.30
C ALA A 159 30.50 31.86 -23.63
N GLU A 160 30.75 30.96 -24.58
CA GLU A 160 29.79 29.94 -24.97
C GLU A 160 29.53 28.91 -23.87
N MET A 161 30.55 28.52 -23.09
CA MET A 161 30.35 27.69 -21.90
C MET A 161 29.40 28.36 -20.90
N ARG A 162 29.58 29.66 -20.61
CA ARG A 162 28.67 30.40 -19.71
C ARG A 162 27.26 30.48 -20.28
N ASN A 163 27.13 30.75 -21.59
CA ASN A 163 25.84 30.78 -22.28
C ASN A 163 25.15 29.41 -22.22
N PHE A 164 25.89 28.33 -22.42
CA PHE A 164 25.41 26.95 -22.31
C PHE A 164 24.89 26.65 -20.90
N PHE A 165 25.65 26.96 -19.85
CA PHE A 165 25.19 26.76 -18.46
C PHE A 165 23.90 27.54 -18.16
N VAL A 166 23.80 28.79 -18.60
CA VAL A 166 22.58 29.60 -18.40
C VAL A 166 21.39 29.02 -19.18
N LYS A 167 21.60 28.58 -20.42
CA LYS A 167 20.57 27.92 -21.24
C LYS A 167 20.11 26.61 -20.57
N TYR A 168 21.05 25.75 -20.20
CA TYR A 168 20.81 24.48 -19.52
C TYR A 168 19.96 24.67 -18.25
N ILE A 169 20.36 25.56 -17.34
CA ILE A 169 19.62 25.82 -16.09
C ILE A 169 18.19 26.33 -16.35
N LYS A 170 17.98 27.15 -17.39
CA LYS A 170 16.66 27.68 -17.74
C LYS A 170 15.75 26.63 -18.39
N GLN A 171 16.33 25.65 -19.07
CA GLN A 171 15.64 24.74 -19.98
C GLN A 171 15.59 23.30 -19.46
N ASP A 172 16.23 23.01 -18.32
CA ASP A 172 16.09 21.78 -17.57
C ASP A 172 14.65 21.61 -17.06
N SER A 173 13.81 21.09 -17.94
CA SER A 173 12.36 20.98 -17.79
C SER A 173 11.89 19.53 -18.02
N ILE A 174 12.81 18.57 -18.12
CA ILE A 174 12.55 17.16 -18.42
C ILE A 174 11.47 16.59 -17.50
N GLY A 175 11.58 16.84 -16.18
CA GLY A 175 10.58 16.40 -15.22
C GLY A 175 9.20 17.06 -15.40
N SER A 176 9.15 18.33 -15.82
CA SER A 176 7.87 19.00 -16.13
C SER A 176 7.23 18.44 -17.39
N ILE A 177 8.05 18.14 -18.41
CA ILE A 177 7.56 17.62 -19.68
C ILE A 177 7.09 16.17 -19.52
N SER A 178 7.84 15.33 -18.82
CA SER A 178 7.45 13.95 -18.49
C SER A 178 6.11 13.91 -17.75
N ASN A 179 5.93 14.76 -16.74
CA ASN A 179 4.66 14.87 -16.02
C ASN A 179 3.51 15.32 -16.93
N ALA A 180 3.74 16.31 -17.80
CA ALA A 180 2.73 16.79 -18.73
C ALA A 180 2.33 15.71 -19.75
N PHE A 181 3.31 14.98 -20.28
CA PHE A 181 3.09 13.83 -21.16
C PHE A 181 2.23 12.77 -20.48
N LEU A 182 2.52 12.41 -19.23
CA LEU A 182 1.74 11.42 -18.50
C LEU A 182 0.27 11.85 -18.33
N VAL A 183 0.00 13.13 -18.08
CA VAL A 183 -1.37 13.66 -18.01
C VAL A 183 -2.08 13.64 -19.35
N ASN A 184 -1.40 14.08 -20.42
CA ASN A 184 -1.98 14.08 -21.76
C ASN A 184 -2.22 12.65 -22.26
N ALA A 185 -1.32 11.72 -21.96
CA ALA A 185 -1.47 10.31 -22.25
C ALA A 185 -2.69 9.72 -21.53
N ASP A 186 -2.98 10.13 -20.29
CA ASP A 186 -4.17 9.70 -19.53
C ASP A 186 -5.49 10.25 -20.11
N LEU A 187 -5.53 11.53 -20.49
CA LEU A 187 -6.72 12.17 -21.05
C LEU A 187 -6.99 11.73 -22.50
N TYR A 188 -5.97 11.78 -23.34
CA TYR A 188 -6.11 11.73 -24.80
C TYR A 188 -5.53 10.46 -25.43
N GLY A 189 -4.66 9.72 -24.72
CA GLY A 189 -4.08 8.46 -25.19
C GLY A 189 -2.57 8.54 -25.43
N ILE A 190 -1.92 7.37 -25.38
CA ILE A 190 -0.46 7.23 -25.56
C ILE A 190 -0.01 7.63 -26.99
N LYS A 191 -0.91 7.57 -27.97
CA LYS A 191 -0.62 7.95 -29.37
C LYS A 191 -0.76 9.46 -29.64
N SER A 192 -1.07 10.28 -28.63
CA SER A 192 -1.08 11.74 -28.79
C SER A 192 0.37 12.23 -28.98
N GLU A 193 0.66 12.87 -30.11
CA GLU A 193 2.01 13.22 -30.55
C GLU A 193 2.66 14.29 -29.64
N HIS A 194 3.47 13.88 -28.66
CA HIS A 194 4.24 14.82 -27.82
C HIS A 194 5.64 14.31 -27.44
N SER A 195 6.27 13.45 -28.26
CA SER A 195 7.50 12.71 -27.90
C SER A 195 8.83 13.45 -28.15
N LEU A 196 8.86 14.68 -28.64
CA LEU A 196 10.10 15.35 -29.08
C LEU A 196 11.00 15.94 -27.97
N SER A 197 10.72 15.68 -26.70
CA SER A 197 11.25 16.51 -25.59
C SER A 197 12.42 15.92 -24.79
N VAL A 198 12.70 14.62 -24.92
CA VAL A 198 13.70 13.92 -24.06
C VAL A 198 15.13 14.08 -24.58
N ASP A 199 15.32 14.60 -25.79
CA ASP A 199 16.61 14.60 -26.49
C ASP A 199 17.48 15.85 -26.25
N PHE A 200 17.04 16.81 -25.43
CA PHE A 200 17.82 18.04 -25.14
C PHE A 200 19.26 17.76 -24.67
N PRO A 201 19.53 16.84 -23.73
CA PRO A 201 20.88 16.59 -23.26
C PRO A 201 21.78 15.97 -24.33
N LYS A 202 21.20 15.25 -25.30
CA LYS A 202 21.92 14.51 -26.36
C LYS A 202 22.09 15.33 -27.64
N THR A 203 21.19 16.27 -27.91
CA THR A 203 21.16 17.09 -29.15
C THR A 203 21.67 18.51 -28.93
N GLY A 204 21.78 18.97 -27.68
CA GLY A 204 22.17 20.34 -27.34
C GLY A 204 21.14 21.41 -27.75
N THR A 205 19.98 21.00 -28.29
CA THR A 205 18.93 21.91 -28.76
C THR A 205 17.78 21.90 -27.78
N PRO A 206 17.50 23.02 -27.09
CA PRO A 206 16.46 23.05 -26.09
C PRO A 206 15.07 22.93 -26.73
N PRO A 207 14.15 22.17 -26.11
CA PRO A 207 12.76 22.15 -26.55
C PRO A 207 12.14 23.54 -26.35
N ASP A 208 11.21 23.89 -27.23
CA ASP A 208 10.42 25.10 -27.06
C ASP A 208 9.61 25.06 -25.75
N PRO A 209 9.31 26.21 -25.13
CA PRO A 209 8.53 26.26 -23.90
C PRO A 209 7.13 25.66 -24.09
N LEU A 210 6.71 24.83 -23.13
CA LEU A 210 5.41 24.16 -23.18
C LEU A 210 4.23 25.14 -23.38
N VAL A 211 3.41 24.85 -24.37
CA VAL A 211 2.25 25.67 -24.74
C VAL A 211 1.09 25.45 -23.74
N LYS A 212 0.46 26.55 -23.30
CA LYS A 212 -0.67 26.55 -22.34
C LYS A 212 -2.05 26.69 -22.99
N LYS A 213 -2.12 26.89 -24.30
CA LYS A 213 -3.36 27.12 -25.04
C LYS A 213 -3.58 26.01 -26.05
N TRP A 214 -4.83 25.78 -26.40
CA TRP A 214 -5.21 24.88 -27.48
C TRP A 214 -4.57 25.33 -28.79
N GLY A 215 -3.93 24.37 -29.46
CA GLY A 215 -3.36 24.54 -30.80
C GLY A 215 -4.30 24.00 -31.88
N VAL A 216 -3.86 24.08 -33.13
CA VAL A 216 -4.56 23.47 -34.27
C VAL A 216 -3.53 22.69 -35.07
N SER A 217 -3.80 21.41 -35.32
CA SER A 217 -2.96 20.54 -36.16
C SER A 217 -3.02 20.97 -37.63
N VAL A 218 -2.11 20.41 -38.44
CA VAL A 218 -2.06 20.63 -39.91
C VAL A 218 -3.38 20.27 -40.57
N ASP A 219 -4.12 19.29 -40.02
CA ASP A 219 -5.42 18.82 -40.52
C ASP A 219 -6.63 19.57 -39.93
N GLY A 220 -6.41 20.63 -39.16
CA GLY A 220 -7.48 21.45 -38.57
C GLY A 220 -8.12 20.85 -37.30
N VAL A 221 -7.57 19.75 -36.77
CA VAL A 221 -8.03 19.15 -35.51
C VAL A 221 -7.45 19.93 -34.32
N PRO A 222 -8.26 20.32 -33.31
CA PRO A 222 -7.77 20.98 -32.11
C PRO A 222 -6.74 20.12 -31.39
N LEU A 223 -5.56 20.67 -31.12
CA LEU A 223 -4.51 20.02 -30.34
C LEU A 223 -4.61 20.45 -28.88
N PRO A 224 -4.55 19.50 -27.93
CA PRO A 224 -4.56 19.84 -26.52
C PRO A 224 -3.32 20.66 -26.15
N PRO A 225 -3.41 21.51 -25.10
CA PRO A 225 -2.24 22.23 -24.61
C PRO A 225 -1.20 21.25 -24.07
N GLU A 226 0.07 21.50 -24.39
CA GLU A 226 1.17 20.67 -23.91
C GLU A 226 1.31 20.74 -22.39
N LYS A 227 1.02 21.90 -21.78
CA LYS A 227 0.84 22.00 -20.34
C LYS A 227 -0.62 21.72 -19.98
N PRO A 228 -0.91 20.65 -19.21
CA PRO A 228 -2.29 20.25 -18.94
C PRO A 228 -3.02 21.30 -18.08
N GLU A 229 -4.27 21.56 -18.45
CA GLU A 229 -5.18 22.48 -17.75
C GLU A 229 -5.60 21.92 -16.38
N ARG A 230 -5.73 20.58 -16.30
CA ARG A 230 -6.14 19.84 -15.10
C ARG A 230 -5.24 18.64 -14.89
N TRP A 231 -5.06 18.27 -13.64
CA TRP A 231 -4.17 17.19 -13.26
C TRP A 231 -4.97 15.97 -12.78
N PRO A 232 -4.53 14.74 -13.05
CA PRO A 232 -5.20 13.59 -12.50
C PRO A 232 -4.99 13.51 -11.00
N GLU A 233 -5.98 12.99 -10.27
CA GLU A 233 -5.94 12.89 -8.81
C GLU A 233 -4.74 12.09 -8.28
N PHE A 234 -4.25 11.11 -9.04
CA PHE A 234 -3.13 10.26 -8.63
C PHE A 234 -1.80 11.01 -8.53
N MET A 235 -1.69 12.20 -9.14
CA MET A 235 -0.51 13.06 -9.01
C MET A 235 -0.57 14.01 -7.80
N CYS A 236 -1.66 13.99 -7.02
CA CYS A 236 -1.80 14.73 -5.76
C CYS A 236 -1.51 16.25 -5.84
N LYS A 237 -1.72 16.90 -6.99
CA LYS A 237 -1.50 18.34 -7.15
C LYS A 237 -2.72 19.15 -6.74
N ASN A 238 -2.85 19.43 -5.43
CA ASN A 238 -4.02 20.12 -4.88
C ASN A 238 -4.11 21.62 -5.29
N HIS A 239 -3.01 22.25 -5.71
CA HIS A 239 -2.96 23.67 -6.08
C HIS A 239 -3.51 24.00 -7.48
N VAL A 240 -4.00 22.99 -8.21
CA VAL A 240 -4.56 23.08 -9.56
C VAL A 240 -5.83 22.22 -9.65
N PRO A 241 -6.77 22.52 -10.57
CA PRO A 241 -7.95 21.69 -10.77
C PRO A 241 -7.56 20.26 -11.16
N PHE A 242 -8.38 19.29 -10.72
CA PHE A 242 -8.09 17.87 -10.93
C PHE A 242 -9.30 17.04 -11.38
N TYR A 243 -9.04 15.82 -11.83
CA TYR A 243 -10.06 14.87 -12.30
C TYR A 243 -9.73 13.43 -11.85
N ALA A 244 -10.75 12.56 -11.82
CA ALA A 244 -10.58 11.13 -11.58
C ALA A 244 -10.28 10.40 -12.90
N SER A 245 -9.06 9.85 -13.01
CA SER A 245 -8.69 9.02 -14.16
C SER A 245 -9.46 7.70 -14.15
N ARG A 246 -10.08 7.35 -15.30
CA ARG A 246 -10.71 6.04 -15.50
C ARG A 246 -9.71 4.94 -15.85
N ARG A 247 -8.45 5.28 -16.12
CA ARG A 247 -7.42 4.31 -16.54
C ARG A 247 -6.87 3.51 -15.36
N LEU A 248 -6.00 2.55 -15.68
CA LEU A 248 -5.44 1.61 -14.72
C LEU A 248 -4.76 2.32 -13.55
N VAL A 249 -3.90 3.30 -13.83
CA VAL A 249 -3.19 4.16 -12.87
C VAL A 249 -4.17 4.77 -11.86
N GLY A 250 -5.17 5.52 -12.33
CA GLY A 250 -6.21 6.09 -11.45
C GLY A 250 -7.01 5.05 -10.65
N GLN A 251 -7.32 3.89 -11.24
CA GLN A 251 -8.00 2.81 -10.52
C GLN A 251 -7.12 2.20 -9.42
N LEU A 252 -5.82 2.07 -9.66
CA LEU A 252 -4.86 1.57 -8.68
C LEU A 252 -4.69 2.59 -7.55
N TYR A 253 -4.45 3.85 -7.89
CA TYR A 253 -4.36 4.94 -6.92
C TYR A 253 -5.53 4.96 -5.95
N ARG A 254 -6.79 4.97 -6.44
CA ARG A 254 -7.97 5.02 -5.56
C ARG A 254 -8.06 3.80 -4.62
N ARG A 255 -7.66 2.62 -5.09
CA ARG A 255 -7.64 1.41 -4.27
C ARG A 255 -6.57 1.48 -3.19
N ILE A 256 -5.36 1.89 -3.55
CA ILE A 256 -4.27 2.07 -2.60
C ILE A 256 -4.66 3.16 -1.60
N LYS A 257 -5.29 4.25 -2.08
CA LYS A 257 -5.72 5.37 -1.24
C LYS A 257 -6.74 4.93 -0.21
N ALA A 258 -7.71 4.09 -0.59
CA ALA A 258 -8.66 3.50 0.35
C ALA A 258 -7.99 2.67 1.46
N VAL A 259 -6.86 2.00 1.17
CA VAL A 259 -6.08 1.24 2.16
C VAL A 259 -5.26 2.16 3.07
N ASP A 260 -4.58 3.16 2.50
CA ASP A 260 -3.87 4.22 3.24
C ASP A 260 -4.78 4.93 4.25
N ASP A 261 -5.96 5.28 3.77
CA ASP A 261 -7.04 5.85 4.52
C ASP A 261 -7.46 5.02 5.76
N ILE A 262 -7.53 3.69 5.60
CA ILE A 262 -7.82 2.76 6.69
C ILE A 262 -6.63 2.69 7.65
N LEU A 263 -5.41 2.67 7.12
CA LEU A 263 -4.18 2.64 7.92
C LEU A 263 -4.06 3.89 8.79
N THR A 264 -4.26 5.08 8.22
CA THR A 264 -4.20 6.36 8.91
C THR A 264 -5.19 6.41 10.08
N LEU A 265 -6.45 5.99 9.85
CA LEU A 265 -7.45 5.89 10.93
C LEU A 265 -7.06 4.86 12.00
N THR A 266 -6.45 3.75 11.58
CA THR A 266 -6.05 2.68 12.49
C THR A 266 -4.90 3.14 13.38
N MET A 267 -3.90 3.82 12.81
CA MET A 267 -2.77 4.40 13.52
C MET A 267 -3.23 5.45 14.53
N ALA A 268 -4.06 6.41 14.10
CA ALA A 268 -4.63 7.42 15.00
C ALA A 268 -5.43 6.79 16.16
N SER A 269 -6.15 5.69 15.89
CA SER A 269 -6.86 4.94 16.94
C SER A 269 -5.92 4.20 17.91
N GLU A 270 -4.76 3.72 17.46
CA GLU A 270 -3.77 3.04 18.30
C GLU A 270 -2.98 4.01 19.18
N GLU A 271 -2.69 5.21 18.67
CA GLU A 271 -2.08 6.29 19.45
C GLU A 271 -2.95 6.70 20.64
N LEU A 272 -4.26 6.50 20.56
CA LEU A 272 -5.20 6.79 21.64
C LEU A 272 -5.48 5.57 22.54
N ALA A 273 -5.12 4.37 22.11
CA ALA A 273 -5.38 3.16 22.89
C ALA A 273 -4.61 3.22 24.24
N PRO A 274 -5.26 2.89 25.37
CA PRO A 274 -4.59 2.87 26.66
C PRO A 274 -3.55 1.74 26.71
N ILE A 275 -2.34 2.07 27.17
CA ILE A 275 -1.28 1.09 27.35
C ILE A 275 -1.55 0.32 28.64
N LYS A 276 -1.78 -1.00 28.52
CA LYS A 276 -1.89 -1.90 29.66
C LYS A 276 -0.53 -2.49 30.01
N ILE A 277 -0.14 -2.38 31.28
CA ILE A 277 1.09 -2.98 31.79
C ILE A 277 0.90 -4.50 31.88
N ASP A 278 1.76 -5.24 31.17
CA ASP A 278 1.87 -6.70 31.32
C ASP A 278 2.50 -7.07 32.68
N GLU A 279 1.67 -7.54 33.60
CA GLU A 279 2.09 -8.00 34.93
C GLU A 279 3.09 -9.18 34.88
N THR A 280 3.12 -9.95 33.79
CA THR A 280 4.06 -11.07 33.65
C THR A 280 5.51 -10.61 33.44
N LEU A 281 5.73 -9.33 33.15
CA LEU A 281 7.05 -8.72 33.04
C LEU A 281 7.53 -8.07 34.36
N LEU A 282 6.73 -8.15 35.43
CA LEU A 282 7.07 -7.61 36.74
C LEU A 282 7.60 -8.71 37.67
N VAL A 283 8.58 -8.34 38.50
CA VAL A 283 9.22 -9.21 39.51
C VAL A 283 9.19 -8.49 40.85
N PRO A 284 8.98 -9.17 41.98
CA PRO A 284 9.01 -8.53 43.30
C PRO A 284 10.30 -7.73 43.54
N ASN A 285 10.20 -6.63 44.30
CA ASN A 285 11.31 -5.73 44.65
C ASN A 285 11.86 -4.86 43.50
N TYR A 286 11.12 -4.71 42.40
CA TYR A 286 11.49 -3.77 41.33
C TYR A 286 11.46 -2.31 41.78
N ASP A 287 10.65 -1.97 42.79
CA ASP A 287 10.48 -0.61 43.31
C ASP A 287 11.80 0.05 43.76
N HIS A 288 12.78 -0.75 44.21
CA HIS A 288 14.10 -0.25 44.61
C HIS A 288 14.90 0.38 43.47
N PHE A 289 14.61 0.01 42.23
CA PHE A 289 15.33 0.47 41.03
C PHE A 289 14.55 1.52 40.23
N VAL A 290 13.37 1.94 40.69
CA VAL A 290 12.50 2.87 39.95
C VAL A 290 13.15 4.24 39.76
N ASN A 291 13.76 4.81 40.81
CA ASN A 291 14.40 6.13 40.71
C ASN A 291 15.55 6.13 39.69
N GLU A 292 16.40 5.10 39.71
CA GLU A 292 17.50 4.96 38.75
C GLU A 292 16.96 4.74 37.32
N ALA A 293 15.90 3.94 37.18
CA ALA A 293 15.24 3.71 35.90
C ALA A 293 14.60 4.99 35.33
N GLU A 294 14.06 5.88 36.18
CA GLU A 294 13.54 7.19 35.77
C GLU A 294 14.63 8.12 35.23
N GLU A 295 15.79 8.18 35.88
CA GLU A 295 16.95 8.96 35.41
C GLU A 295 17.48 8.43 34.07
N ASP A 296 17.62 7.11 33.96
CA ASP A 296 18.09 6.45 32.74
C ASP A 296 17.09 6.63 31.59
N PHE A 297 15.79 6.53 31.87
CA PHE A 297 14.72 6.77 30.90
C PHE A 297 14.70 8.22 30.43
N ALA A 298 14.85 9.20 31.33
CA ALA A 298 14.91 10.62 30.98
C ALA A 298 16.12 10.94 30.07
N ALA A 299 17.28 10.37 30.37
CA ALA A 299 18.45 10.52 29.51
C ALA A 299 18.23 9.86 28.14
N TYR A 300 17.75 8.62 28.12
CA TYR A 300 17.50 7.87 26.89
C TYR A 300 16.49 8.57 25.97
N SER A 301 15.36 8.98 26.53
CA SER A 301 14.29 9.67 25.80
C SER A 301 14.78 10.97 25.16
N SER A 302 15.61 11.74 25.85
CA SER A 302 16.23 12.96 25.29
C SER A 302 17.07 12.68 24.04
N TYR A 303 17.89 11.63 24.05
CA TYR A 303 18.68 11.25 22.87
C TYR A 303 17.81 10.79 21.69
N ILE A 304 16.78 9.96 21.96
CA ILE A 304 15.88 9.47 20.92
C ILE A 304 15.04 10.61 20.33
N ILE A 305 14.45 11.47 21.16
CA ILE A 305 13.67 12.62 20.70
C ILE A 305 14.54 13.58 19.90
N SER A 306 15.76 13.88 20.38
CA SER A 306 16.70 14.73 19.64
C SER A 306 17.06 14.12 18.27
N LEU A 307 17.27 12.81 18.20
CA LEU A 307 17.54 12.12 16.94
C LEU A 307 16.34 12.23 15.98
N MET A 308 15.14 11.96 16.48
CA MET A 308 13.91 12.06 15.71
C MET A 308 13.68 13.48 15.18
N ASP A 309 13.77 14.49 16.04
CA ASP A 309 13.56 15.90 15.67
C ASP A 309 14.61 16.40 14.66
N ASN A 310 15.85 15.91 14.77
CA ASN A 310 16.92 16.28 13.84
C ASN A 310 16.66 15.83 12.39
N TYR A 311 16.09 14.63 12.22
CA TYR A 311 15.79 14.04 10.92
C TYR A 311 14.31 14.18 10.50
N GLY A 312 13.46 14.78 11.36
CA GLY A 312 12.04 14.97 11.10
C GLY A 312 11.19 13.69 11.22
N ILE A 313 11.64 12.72 12.02
CA ILE A 313 10.94 11.45 12.24
C ILE A 313 9.81 11.67 13.26
N GLU A 314 8.60 11.22 12.92
CA GLU A 314 7.40 11.49 13.73
C GLU A 314 7.28 10.52 14.92
N ASP A 315 7.50 9.22 14.67
CA ASP A 315 7.27 8.14 15.63
C ASP A 315 8.50 7.24 15.83
N GLU A 316 8.64 6.70 17.05
CA GLU A 316 9.76 5.83 17.44
C GLU A 316 9.76 4.51 16.65
N GLY A 317 8.59 3.99 16.27
CA GLY A 317 8.50 2.80 15.44
C GLY A 317 9.06 3.00 14.03
N GLN A 318 9.01 4.22 13.48
CA GLN A 318 9.66 4.54 12.19
C GLN A 318 11.19 4.47 12.34
N LEU A 319 11.71 5.01 13.45
CA LEU A 319 13.14 5.02 13.76
C LEU A 319 13.69 3.59 13.85
N TYR A 320 13.03 2.70 14.59
CA TYR A 320 13.50 1.33 14.83
C TYR A 320 13.22 0.36 13.67
N SER A 321 12.18 0.60 12.88
CA SER A 321 11.91 -0.22 11.70
C SER A 321 12.77 0.14 10.48
N GLY A 322 13.43 1.31 10.50
CA GLY A 322 14.07 1.90 9.33
C GLY A 322 13.08 2.33 8.24
N CYS A 323 11.77 2.19 8.48
CA CYS A 323 10.71 2.55 7.55
C CYS A 323 10.25 3.97 7.83
N ILE A 324 11.06 4.95 7.42
CA ILE A 324 10.79 6.38 7.65
C ILE A 324 10.03 6.95 6.45
N ILE A 325 8.87 7.57 6.72
CA ILE A 325 7.97 8.09 5.68
C ILE A 325 8.48 9.42 5.13
N MET A 326 8.75 10.38 6.02
CA MET A 326 9.34 11.67 5.66
C MET A 326 10.68 11.85 6.36
N LEU A 327 11.71 12.15 5.57
CA LEU A 327 13.06 12.44 6.03
C LEU A 327 13.40 13.89 5.67
N ARG A 328 13.80 14.68 6.66
CA ARG A 328 14.43 15.97 6.41
C ARG A 328 15.88 15.75 5.98
N ASN A 329 16.10 15.64 4.67
CA ASN A 329 17.44 15.50 4.13
C ASN A 329 18.14 16.88 4.07
N ARG A 330 19.04 17.16 5.02
CA ARG A 330 19.74 18.46 5.11
C ARG A 330 20.78 18.69 3.99
N LEU A 331 21.09 17.67 3.18
CA LEU A 331 22.16 17.72 2.18
C LEU A 331 21.66 18.08 0.76
N SER A 332 20.40 17.79 0.43
CA SER A 332 19.76 18.19 -0.83
C SER A 332 18.25 17.96 -0.69
N GLU A 333 17.43 19.01 -0.74
CA GLU A 333 15.96 18.88 -0.92
C GLU A 333 15.58 18.59 -2.38
N LYS A 334 16.53 18.76 -3.31
CA LYS A 334 16.31 18.62 -4.76
C LYS A 334 16.43 17.17 -5.25
N ASP A 335 17.27 16.37 -4.59
CA ASP A 335 17.57 15.00 -4.99
C ASP A 335 17.10 14.02 -3.91
N ASN A 336 15.83 13.64 -3.98
CA ASN A 336 15.32 12.45 -3.30
C ASN A 336 15.77 11.18 -4.05
N ASP A 337 17.07 11.08 -4.36
CA ASP A 337 17.63 9.88 -4.99
C ASP A 337 17.77 8.74 -3.97
N ASP A 338 17.67 7.50 -4.43
CA ASP A 338 17.65 6.34 -3.54
C ASP A 338 18.98 6.17 -2.76
N MET A 339 20.09 6.70 -3.31
CA MET A 339 21.41 6.65 -2.68
C MET A 339 21.58 7.62 -1.51
N SER A 340 21.05 8.85 -1.60
CA SER A 340 21.08 9.79 -0.47
C SER A 340 20.19 9.32 0.67
N LEU A 341 19.04 8.71 0.36
CA LEU A 341 18.16 8.07 1.35
C LEU A 341 18.87 6.88 2.02
N TYR A 342 19.55 6.04 1.25
CA TYR A 342 20.34 4.92 1.79
C TYR A 342 21.43 5.41 2.77
N ASN A 343 22.21 6.42 2.37
CA ASN A 343 23.26 6.98 3.21
C ASN A 343 22.71 7.60 4.50
N THR A 344 21.57 8.29 4.40
CA THR A 344 20.91 8.90 5.55
C THR A 344 20.38 7.83 6.51
N ASN A 345 19.72 6.79 5.99
CA ASN A 345 19.24 5.66 6.79
C ASN A 345 20.39 4.94 7.49
N TYR A 346 21.49 4.69 6.80
CA TYR A 346 22.69 4.10 7.39
C TYR A 346 23.28 4.96 8.53
N MET A 347 23.26 6.29 8.38
CA MET A 347 23.67 7.21 9.45
C MET A 347 22.73 7.18 10.65
N ILE A 348 21.42 7.10 10.42
CA ILE A 348 20.42 6.98 11.49
C ILE A 348 20.61 5.65 12.22
N GLU A 349 20.73 4.54 11.50
CA GLU A 349 20.95 3.20 12.04
C GLU A 349 22.19 3.16 12.96
N LYS A 350 23.30 3.77 12.52
CA LYS A 350 24.52 3.86 13.32
C LYS A 350 24.30 4.66 14.62
N LYS A 351 23.59 5.79 14.55
CA LYS A 351 23.29 6.60 15.75
C LYS A 351 22.37 5.88 16.74
N VAL A 352 21.31 5.23 16.26
CA VAL A 352 20.42 4.41 17.10
C VAL A 352 21.21 3.28 17.76
N THR A 353 22.07 2.62 16.99
CA THR A 353 22.96 1.57 17.47
C THR A 353 23.90 2.06 18.58
N ASP A 354 24.48 3.25 18.44
CA ASP A 354 25.38 3.82 19.44
C ASP A 354 24.63 4.20 20.72
N ILE A 355 23.41 4.75 20.61
CA ILE A 355 22.52 5.00 21.75
C ILE A 355 22.21 3.67 22.47
N PHE A 356 21.75 2.67 21.73
CA PHE A 356 21.42 1.34 22.28
C PHE A 356 22.61 0.74 23.05
N LYS A 357 23.81 0.75 22.45
CA LYS A 357 25.03 0.25 23.11
C LYS A 357 25.37 1.00 24.38
N THR A 358 25.23 2.33 24.37
CA THR A 358 25.57 3.18 25.51
C THR A 358 24.69 2.86 26.71
N PHE A 359 23.37 2.83 26.51
CA PHE A 359 22.43 2.55 27.60
C PHE A 359 22.42 1.08 28.02
N ARG A 360 22.63 0.14 27.09
CA ARG A 360 22.82 -1.27 27.43
C ARG A 360 24.07 -1.48 28.29
N LYS A 361 25.19 -0.81 27.99
CA LYS A 361 26.39 -0.87 28.85
C LYS A 361 26.13 -0.27 30.22
N ARG A 362 25.43 0.88 30.28
CA ARG A 362 25.07 1.56 31.52
C ARG A 362 24.30 0.66 32.48
N PHE A 363 23.29 -0.09 31.99
CA PHE A 363 22.54 -1.06 32.78
C PHE A 363 23.42 -2.07 33.53
N PHE A 364 24.47 -2.60 32.88
CA PHE A 364 25.33 -3.63 33.47
C PHE A 364 26.46 -3.09 34.37
N THR A 365 26.66 -1.77 34.44
CA THR A 365 27.78 -1.16 35.17
C THR A 365 27.81 -1.58 36.64
N GLU A 366 26.66 -1.60 37.30
CA GLU A 366 26.52 -1.99 38.71
C GLU A 366 26.61 -3.50 38.97
N PHE A 367 26.59 -4.32 37.92
CA PHE A 367 26.60 -5.78 38.01
C PHE A 367 27.95 -6.41 37.63
N GLY A 368 29.01 -5.62 37.51
CA GLY A 368 30.34 -6.08 37.09
C GLY A 368 30.66 -5.83 35.62
N GLY A 369 29.81 -5.10 34.90
CA GLY A 369 30.06 -4.61 33.55
C GLY A 369 29.48 -5.48 32.43
N PHE A 370 29.24 -4.85 31.28
CA PHE A 370 28.58 -5.45 30.12
C PHE A 370 29.25 -6.74 29.64
N GLU A 371 30.58 -6.77 29.54
CA GLU A 371 31.30 -7.93 29.02
C GLU A 371 31.27 -9.12 29.98
N ALA A 372 31.33 -8.88 31.29
CA ALA A 372 31.28 -9.93 32.30
C ALA A 372 29.89 -10.59 32.38
N CYS A 373 28.83 -9.79 32.19
CA CYS A 373 27.45 -10.23 32.36
C CYS A 373 26.83 -10.84 31.09
N THR A 374 27.48 -10.72 29.94
CA THR A 374 26.90 -11.13 28.65
C THR A 374 27.85 -12.02 27.85
N THR A 375 27.32 -12.90 27.01
CA THR A 375 28.10 -13.84 26.19
C THR A 375 27.77 -13.69 24.71
N VAL A 376 28.76 -13.82 23.83
CA VAL A 376 28.56 -13.72 22.36
C VAL A 376 27.90 -15.00 21.86
N VAL A 377 26.77 -14.87 21.15
CA VAL A 377 26.15 -15.99 20.44
C VAL A 377 26.82 -16.13 19.07
N SER A 378 27.68 -17.15 18.90
CA SER A 378 28.30 -17.44 17.60
C SER A 378 27.28 -18.05 16.65
N SER A 379 26.90 -17.31 15.61
CA SER A 379 26.24 -17.83 14.42
C SER A 379 27.20 -17.70 13.24
N LYS A 380 27.35 -18.76 12.43
CA LYS A 380 28.36 -18.86 11.35
C LYS A 380 28.05 -18.01 10.11
N GLU A 381 26.97 -17.23 10.10
CA GLU A 381 26.40 -16.66 8.86
C GLU A 381 26.55 -15.14 8.71
N PHE A 382 27.13 -14.41 9.66
CA PHE A 382 27.14 -12.94 9.60
C PHE A 382 28.52 -12.33 9.87
N ALA A 383 28.92 -11.41 8.98
CA ALA A 383 30.22 -10.76 8.93
C ALA A 383 30.51 -9.86 10.15
N THR A 384 31.79 -9.53 10.27
CA THR A 384 32.59 -9.14 11.45
C THR A 384 32.21 -7.86 12.22
N PHE A 385 31.16 -7.12 11.85
CA PHE A 385 30.90 -5.75 12.35
C PHE A 385 29.88 -5.62 13.52
N GLU A 386 29.21 -6.71 13.95
CA GLU A 386 28.10 -6.64 14.94
C GLU A 386 28.27 -7.50 16.22
N LYS A 387 29.50 -7.83 16.63
CA LYS A 387 29.70 -8.76 17.78
C LYS A 387 29.15 -8.25 19.11
N ASP A 388 29.13 -6.93 19.34
CA ASP A 388 28.71 -6.32 20.61
C ASP A 388 27.19 -6.30 20.80
N LEU A 389 26.41 -6.15 19.72
CA LEU A 389 24.95 -6.09 19.79
C LEU A 389 24.33 -7.47 20.07
N ARG A 390 25.06 -8.55 19.77
CA ARG A 390 24.59 -9.94 19.90
C ARG A 390 25.05 -10.62 21.20
N ARG A 391 25.52 -9.84 22.19
CA ARG A 391 25.84 -10.37 23.52
C ARG A 391 24.57 -10.50 24.35
N VAL A 392 24.34 -11.69 24.89
CA VAL A 392 23.11 -12.04 25.64
C VAL A 392 23.47 -12.42 27.08
N CYS A 393 22.69 -11.94 28.04
CA CYS A 393 22.71 -12.37 29.44
C CYS A 393 21.93 -13.68 29.57
N LYS A 394 22.64 -14.79 29.80
CA LYS A 394 22.02 -16.13 29.93
C LYS A 394 21.50 -16.42 31.33
N ASP A 395 22.17 -15.92 32.37
CA ASP A 395 21.83 -16.21 33.77
C ASP A 395 21.71 -14.91 34.58
N PRO A 396 20.66 -14.11 34.36
CA PRO A 396 20.43 -12.87 35.09
C PRO A 396 20.09 -13.13 36.56
N THR A 397 20.79 -12.40 37.44
CA THR A 397 20.55 -12.41 38.89
C THR A 397 19.16 -11.86 39.23
N THR A 398 18.67 -12.12 40.44
CA THR A 398 17.39 -11.58 40.93
C THR A 398 17.36 -10.05 40.91
N LYS A 399 18.48 -9.39 41.23
CA LYS A 399 18.61 -7.93 41.14
C LYS A 399 18.53 -7.41 39.70
N MET A 400 19.19 -8.08 38.75
CA MET A 400 19.10 -7.74 37.32
C MET A 400 17.66 -7.86 36.80
N LYS A 401 16.94 -8.91 37.21
CA LYS A 401 15.53 -9.10 36.86
C LYS A 401 14.65 -7.98 37.44
N ALA A 402 14.85 -7.62 38.71
CA ALA A 402 14.13 -6.53 39.35
C ALA A 402 14.38 -5.17 38.65
N LYS A 403 15.63 -4.86 38.29
CA LYS A 403 15.96 -3.63 37.54
C LYS A 403 15.38 -3.62 36.12
N ALA A 404 15.41 -4.74 35.42
CA ALA A 404 14.78 -4.86 34.10
C ALA A 404 13.25 -4.64 34.17
N SER A 405 12.59 -5.19 35.20
CA SER A 405 11.17 -4.92 35.47
C SER A 405 10.91 -3.44 35.81
N ALA A 406 11.82 -2.78 36.54
CA ALA A 406 11.71 -1.34 36.81
C ALA A 406 11.82 -0.49 35.54
N TYR A 407 12.75 -0.81 34.63
CA TYR A 407 12.87 -0.16 33.32
C TYR A 407 11.58 -0.29 32.51
N TYR A 408 11.00 -1.50 32.49
CA TYR A 408 9.70 -1.76 31.84
C TYR A 408 8.57 -0.95 32.47
N TYR A 409 8.43 -0.99 33.80
CA TYR A 409 7.39 -0.30 34.52
C TYR A 409 7.44 1.22 34.31
N VAL A 410 8.60 1.84 34.47
CA VAL A 410 8.78 3.30 34.31
C VAL A 410 8.41 3.74 32.89
N CYS A 411 8.93 3.06 31.88
CA CYS A 411 8.66 3.40 30.49
C CYS A 411 7.17 3.28 30.15
N TYR A 412 6.52 2.15 30.48
CA TYR A 412 5.12 1.90 30.13
C TYR A 412 4.14 2.71 30.99
N LYS A 413 4.48 3.01 32.25
CA LYS A 413 3.74 3.96 33.09
C LYS A 413 3.82 5.38 32.54
N ASN A 414 4.99 5.84 32.12
CA ASN A 414 5.12 7.17 31.53
C ASN A 414 4.38 7.27 30.19
N ALA A 415 4.45 6.22 29.38
CA ALA A 415 3.71 6.14 28.12
C ALA A 415 2.18 6.08 28.32
N SER A 416 1.69 5.53 29.44
CA SER A 416 0.25 5.51 29.74
C SER A 416 -0.31 6.88 30.17
N HIS A 417 0.53 7.76 30.74
CA HIS A 417 0.12 9.10 31.20
C HIS A 417 0.42 10.21 30.19
N SER A 418 1.31 9.97 29.23
CA SER A 418 1.71 10.96 28.24
C SER A 418 0.79 10.93 27.02
N SER A 419 0.19 12.08 26.69
CA SER A 419 -0.57 12.29 25.45
C SER A 419 0.30 12.70 24.24
N GLY A 420 1.62 12.81 24.43
CA GLY A 420 2.60 13.13 23.39
C GLY A 420 3.26 11.89 22.75
N LYS A 421 4.43 12.09 22.10
CA LYS A 421 5.22 11.00 21.47
C LYS A 421 5.51 9.89 22.49
N ARG A 422 4.90 8.71 22.30
CA ARG A 422 5.05 7.55 23.19
C ARG A 422 6.38 6.84 22.88
N LEU A 423 7.25 6.74 23.89
CA LEU A 423 8.49 5.96 23.78
C LEU A 423 8.30 4.62 24.51
N LEU A 424 8.48 3.53 23.77
CA LEU A 424 8.29 2.15 24.23
C LEU A 424 9.57 1.31 24.09
N SER A 425 10.60 1.82 23.40
CA SER A 425 11.82 1.06 23.11
C SER A 425 12.76 0.84 24.31
N PHE A 426 12.72 1.71 25.33
CA PHE A 426 13.67 1.72 26.45
C PHE A 426 13.84 0.38 27.18
N PRO A 427 12.78 -0.36 27.56
CA PRO A 427 12.93 -1.62 28.30
C PRO A 427 13.59 -2.71 27.46
N TRP A 428 13.47 -2.62 26.14
CA TRP A 428 14.02 -3.59 25.20
C TRP A 428 15.54 -3.48 25.05
N LEU A 429 16.17 -2.47 25.66
CA LEU A 429 17.61 -2.46 25.92
C LEU A 429 18.08 -3.71 26.66
N VAL A 430 17.21 -4.36 27.44
CA VAL A 430 17.46 -5.60 28.21
C VAL A 430 16.43 -6.69 27.86
N TRP A 431 16.07 -6.79 26.58
CA TRP A 431 15.09 -7.75 26.05
C TRP A 431 15.35 -9.19 26.49
N ASP A 432 16.61 -9.57 26.64
CA ASP A 432 17.07 -10.90 27.02
C ASP A 432 16.70 -11.26 28.46
N ILE A 433 16.82 -10.29 29.38
CA ILE A 433 16.44 -10.46 30.78
C ILE A 433 14.92 -10.49 30.92
N LEU A 434 14.22 -9.57 30.23
CA LEU A 434 12.75 -9.51 30.22
C LEU A 434 12.12 -10.80 29.65
N ALA A 435 12.70 -11.38 28.61
CA ALA A 435 12.25 -12.66 28.05
C ALA A 435 12.30 -13.79 29.10
N GLN A 436 13.36 -13.82 29.93
CA GLN A 436 13.45 -14.80 31.01
C GLN A 436 12.46 -14.55 32.14
N VAL A 437 12.25 -13.28 32.52
CA VAL A 437 11.22 -12.91 33.50
C VAL A 437 9.86 -13.43 33.05
N LYS A 438 9.50 -13.15 31.79
CA LYS A 438 8.25 -13.62 31.19
C LYS A 438 8.15 -15.14 31.19
N THR A 439 9.22 -15.84 30.81
CA THR A 439 9.24 -17.31 30.80
C THR A 439 9.07 -17.91 32.21
N CYS A 440 9.72 -17.32 33.22
CA CYS A 440 9.57 -17.75 34.63
C CYS A 440 8.14 -17.55 35.14
N ASN A 441 7.52 -16.42 34.79
CA ASN A 441 6.17 -16.04 35.23
C ASN A 441 5.05 -16.75 34.43
N ILE A 442 5.31 -17.16 33.19
CA ILE A 442 4.37 -17.95 32.36
C ILE A 442 4.45 -19.44 32.68
N GLY A 443 5.65 -19.99 32.95
CA GLY A 443 5.81 -21.39 33.33
C GLY A 443 5.03 -21.79 34.59
N THR A 444 4.62 -20.81 35.39
CA THR A 444 3.75 -20.95 36.57
C THR A 444 2.24 -20.81 36.26
N ARG A 445 1.83 -20.43 35.04
CA ARG A 445 0.44 -20.06 34.66
C ARG A 445 -0.15 -20.81 33.44
N SER A 446 0.27 -22.05 33.18
CA SER A 446 -0.21 -23.00 32.14
C SER A 446 0.49 -22.97 30.76
N SER A 447 0.41 -24.12 30.06
CA SER A 447 1.15 -24.46 28.85
C SER A 447 0.66 -23.68 27.62
N PHE A 448 1.54 -22.87 27.04
CA PHE A 448 1.29 -22.23 25.76
C PHE A 448 1.55 -23.24 24.63
N ALA A 449 0.49 -23.68 23.92
CA ALA A 449 0.66 -24.42 22.67
C ALA A 449 1.09 -23.42 21.59
N ALA A 450 2.18 -23.71 20.87
CA ALA A 450 2.61 -22.90 19.74
C ALA A 450 1.55 -22.97 18.63
N VAL A 451 0.76 -21.90 18.48
CA VAL A 451 -0.26 -21.80 17.45
C VAL A 451 0.40 -21.38 16.14
N VAL A 452 0.22 -22.20 15.10
CA VAL A 452 0.80 -21.98 13.75
C VAL A 452 0.23 -20.72 13.07
N ASP A 453 -0.99 -20.30 13.40
CA ASP A 453 -1.63 -19.06 12.94
C ASP A 453 -2.29 -18.28 14.10
N PRO A 454 -1.56 -17.34 14.73
CA PRO A 454 -2.05 -16.59 15.89
C PRO A 454 -3.27 -15.71 15.60
N LEU A 455 -3.38 -15.17 14.38
CA LEU A 455 -4.49 -14.30 13.99
C LEU A 455 -5.78 -15.11 13.89
N SER A 456 -5.74 -16.21 13.13
CA SER A 456 -6.91 -17.08 12.99
C SER A 456 -7.34 -17.69 14.32
N ALA A 457 -6.40 -18.01 15.21
CA ALA A 457 -6.73 -18.48 16.55
C ALA A 457 -7.34 -17.38 17.43
N SER A 458 -6.82 -16.16 17.40
CA SER A 458 -7.40 -15.03 18.12
C SER A 458 -8.84 -14.77 17.69
N VAL A 459 -9.10 -14.78 16.38
CA VAL A 459 -10.47 -14.61 15.84
C VAL A 459 -11.35 -15.82 16.19
N SER A 460 -10.83 -17.05 16.17
CA SER A 460 -11.58 -18.24 16.59
C SER A 460 -12.01 -18.13 18.06
N ASN A 461 -11.08 -17.75 18.94
CA ASN A 461 -11.37 -17.53 20.36
C ASN A 461 -12.41 -16.43 20.56
N PHE A 462 -12.31 -15.33 19.78
CA PHE A 462 -13.31 -14.27 19.82
C PHE A 462 -14.70 -14.78 19.39
N ILE A 463 -14.80 -15.53 18.28
CA ILE A 463 -16.08 -16.09 17.81
C ILE A 463 -16.68 -17.01 18.88
N GLU A 464 -15.88 -17.87 19.50
CA GLU A 464 -16.35 -18.77 20.55
C GLU A 464 -16.78 -18.03 21.82
N GLN A 465 -16.03 -17.01 22.25
CA GLN A 465 -16.38 -16.19 23.41
C GLN A 465 -17.63 -15.34 23.15
N TYR A 466 -17.76 -14.77 21.96
CA TYR A 466 -18.91 -13.94 21.59
C TYR A 466 -20.19 -14.77 21.46
N THR A 467 -20.10 -15.97 20.87
CA THR A 467 -21.26 -16.87 20.72
C THR A 467 -21.67 -17.54 22.03
N SER A 468 -20.72 -17.86 22.91
CA SER A 468 -21.03 -18.39 24.25
C SER A 468 -21.69 -17.35 25.15
N THR A 469 -21.25 -16.09 25.09
CA THR A 469 -21.89 -14.99 25.84
C THR A 469 -23.29 -14.63 25.31
N HIS A 470 -23.55 -14.81 24.01
CA HIS A 470 -24.82 -14.48 23.35
C HIS A 470 -25.60 -15.72 22.87
N SER A 471 -25.52 -16.83 23.61
CA SER A 471 -26.07 -18.12 23.19
C SER A 471 -27.59 -18.09 22.92
N ASN A 472 -28.36 -17.43 23.78
CA ASN A 472 -29.82 -17.28 23.59
C ASN A 472 -30.15 -16.46 22.34
N SER A 473 -29.41 -15.38 22.09
CA SER A 473 -29.58 -14.55 20.90
C SER A 473 -29.21 -15.29 19.62
N LEU A 474 -28.18 -16.15 19.68
CA LEU A 474 -27.82 -17.02 18.56
C LEU A 474 -28.93 -18.00 18.24
N HIS A 475 -29.52 -18.66 19.24
CA HIS A 475 -30.62 -19.60 19.03
C HIS A 475 -31.82 -18.93 18.37
N HIS A 476 -32.28 -17.82 18.95
CA HIS A 476 -33.41 -17.06 18.41
C HIS A 476 -33.13 -16.48 17.01
N PHE A 477 -31.89 -16.05 16.75
CA PHE A 477 -31.49 -15.58 15.42
C PHE A 477 -31.56 -16.70 14.39
N MET A 478 -31.04 -17.89 14.72
CA MET A 478 -31.07 -19.04 13.81
C MET A 478 -32.49 -19.55 13.59
N GLU A 479 -33.35 -19.55 14.61
CA GLU A 479 -34.78 -19.87 14.45
C GLU A 479 -35.46 -18.89 13.48
N ASN A 480 -35.27 -17.58 13.68
CA ASN A 480 -35.84 -16.57 12.79
C ASN A 480 -35.32 -16.64 11.35
N LEU A 481 -34.03 -16.95 11.17
CA LEU A 481 -33.41 -17.08 9.84
C LEU A 481 -33.90 -18.34 9.11
N THR A 482 -34.38 -19.33 9.85
CA THR A 482 -34.82 -20.62 9.30
C THR A 482 -36.34 -20.76 9.22
N SER A 483 -37.09 -19.82 9.80
CA SER A 483 -38.53 -19.69 9.68
C SER A 483 -38.92 -18.90 8.41
N GLU A 484 -39.75 -19.50 7.56
CA GLU A 484 -40.56 -18.86 6.49
C GLU A 484 -39.91 -18.60 5.10
N ASP A 485 -38.60 -18.72 4.90
CA ASP A 485 -37.96 -18.43 3.59
C ASP A 485 -37.61 -19.70 2.76
N SER A 486 -37.73 -19.60 1.43
CA SER A 486 -37.41 -20.68 0.47
C SER A 486 -35.94 -21.15 0.50
N GLY A 487 -35.02 -20.33 1.04
CA GLY A 487 -33.59 -20.66 1.21
C GLY A 487 -33.22 -21.26 2.57
N SER A 488 -34.13 -21.23 3.55
CA SER A 488 -33.93 -21.77 4.90
C SER A 488 -33.65 -23.29 4.94
N PRO A 489 -34.25 -24.14 4.07
CA PRO A 489 -33.95 -25.58 4.06
C PRO A 489 -32.48 -25.89 3.71
N ALA A 490 -31.90 -25.15 2.76
CA ALA A 490 -30.50 -25.30 2.38
C ALA A 490 -29.57 -24.88 3.53
N LEU A 491 -29.85 -23.76 4.19
CA LEU A 491 -29.09 -23.30 5.35
C LEU A 491 -29.08 -24.34 6.49
N LEU A 492 -30.26 -24.90 6.84
CA LEU A 492 -30.39 -25.96 7.83
C LEU A 492 -29.59 -27.22 7.45
N ARG A 493 -29.63 -27.61 6.16
CA ARG A 493 -28.89 -28.76 5.63
C ARG A 493 -27.38 -28.61 5.87
N TYR A 494 -26.81 -27.45 5.55
CA TYR A 494 -25.38 -27.19 5.76
C TYR A 494 -25.02 -27.04 7.25
N CYS A 495 -25.84 -26.36 8.06
CA CYS A 495 -25.59 -26.22 9.50
C CYS A 495 -25.66 -27.57 10.26
N ARG A 496 -26.49 -28.52 9.82
CA ARG A 496 -26.53 -29.89 10.40
C ARG A 496 -25.27 -30.69 10.09
N LYS A 497 -24.75 -30.57 8.87
CA LYS A 497 -23.53 -31.30 8.45
C LYS A 497 -22.25 -30.69 9.03
N TYR A 498 -22.20 -29.36 9.15
CA TYR A 498 -21.00 -28.62 9.53
C TYR A 498 -21.20 -27.83 10.84
N THR A 499 -20.75 -28.39 11.95
CA THR A 499 -20.90 -27.75 13.27
C THR A 499 -19.97 -26.55 13.40
N GLY A 500 -20.50 -25.42 13.91
CA GLY A 500 -19.80 -24.15 13.99
C GLY A 500 -20.08 -23.19 12.82
N LEU A 501 -20.78 -23.63 11.78
CA LEU A 501 -21.21 -22.75 10.69
C LEU A 501 -22.27 -21.73 11.16
N ASP A 502 -23.18 -22.16 12.01
CA ASP A 502 -24.16 -21.34 12.73
C ASP A 502 -23.50 -20.18 13.49
N LYS A 503 -22.39 -20.47 14.20
CA LYS A 503 -21.59 -19.46 14.91
C LYS A 503 -21.01 -18.40 13.97
N ILE A 504 -20.46 -18.82 12.84
CA ILE A 504 -19.89 -17.91 11.84
C ILE A 504 -20.98 -17.04 11.21
N ILE A 505 -22.11 -17.65 10.82
CA ILE A 505 -23.27 -16.95 10.25
C ILE A 505 -23.76 -15.87 11.21
N PHE A 506 -23.96 -16.22 12.49
CA PHE A 506 -24.41 -15.26 13.51
C PHE A 506 -23.46 -14.06 13.65
N VAL A 507 -22.15 -14.31 13.72
CA VAL A 507 -21.12 -13.26 13.84
C VAL A 507 -21.12 -12.35 12.61
N ILE A 508 -21.16 -12.92 11.40
CA ILE A 508 -21.16 -12.15 10.14
C ILE A 508 -22.43 -11.31 10.00
N CYS A 509 -23.60 -11.87 10.31
CA CYS A 509 -24.86 -11.13 10.23
C CYS A 509 -24.95 -10.01 11.27
N ASN A 510 -24.49 -10.24 12.50
CA ASN A 510 -24.42 -9.16 13.49
C ASN A 510 -23.43 -8.06 13.08
N TRP A 511 -22.31 -8.44 12.46
CA TRP A 511 -21.34 -7.48 11.93
C TRP A 511 -21.98 -6.62 10.84
N ALA A 512 -22.67 -7.25 9.88
CA ALA A 512 -23.37 -6.54 8.83
C ALA A 512 -24.50 -5.65 9.37
N ASN A 513 -25.20 -6.10 10.42
CA ASN A 513 -26.24 -5.32 11.08
C ASN A 513 -25.69 -4.07 11.79
N ASN A 514 -24.55 -4.19 12.49
CA ASN A 514 -23.88 -3.07 13.16
C ASN A 514 -23.46 -1.95 12.19
N HIS A 515 -23.20 -2.30 10.94
CA HIS A 515 -22.89 -1.36 9.85
C HIS A 515 -24.10 -0.97 9.00
N CYS A 516 -25.32 -1.33 9.44
CA CYS A 516 -26.58 -1.05 8.74
C CYS A 516 -26.63 -1.57 7.29
N LEU A 517 -25.95 -2.68 6.99
CA LEU A 517 -25.90 -3.27 5.65
C LEU A 517 -27.14 -4.10 5.31
N LEU A 518 -27.91 -4.52 6.32
CA LEU A 518 -29.02 -5.46 6.20
C LEU A 518 -30.40 -4.80 6.09
N SER A 519 -30.47 -3.46 6.09
CA SER A 519 -31.72 -2.69 6.01
C SER A 519 -32.20 -2.43 4.58
N GLY A 520 -31.39 -2.83 3.57
CA GLY A 520 -31.67 -2.63 2.14
C GLY A 520 -32.18 -3.88 1.43
N ARG A 521 -31.81 -4.02 0.14
CA ARG A 521 -32.13 -5.21 -0.69
C ARG A 521 -31.28 -6.44 -0.36
N PHE A 522 -30.29 -6.30 0.51
CA PHE A 522 -29.39 -7.35 0.93
C PHE A 522 -29.76 -7.75 2.37
N ASN A 523 -30.21 -8.98 2.59
CA ASN A 523 -30.71 -9.46 3.89
C ASN A 523 -29.74 -10.48 4.53
N SER A 524 -30.03 -10.88 5.78
CA SER A 524 -29.23 -11.89 6.51
C SER A 524 -29.15 -13.23 5.78
N LEU A 525 -30.23 -13.63 5.09
CA LEU A 525 -30.28 -14.89 4.34
C LEU A 525 -29.33 -14.86 3.14
N ASN A 526 -29.34 -13.78 2.34
CA ASN A 526 -28.42 -13.56 1.21
C ASN A 526 -26.96 -13.65 1.66
N LEU A 527 -26.63 -13.02 2.79
CA LEU A 527 -25.27 -13.06 3.34
C LEU A 527 -24.85 -14.47 3.77
N SER A 528 -25.78 -15.21 4.37
CA SER A 528 -25.55 -16.57 4.84
C SER A 528 -25.40 -17.56 3.68
N LEU A 529 -26.23 -17.43 2.64
CA LEU A 529 -26.12 -18.22 1.42
C LEU A 529 -24.85 -17.87 0.64
N LEU A 530 -24.46 -16.60 0.59
CA LEU A 530 -23.20 -16.16 -0.01
C LEU A 530 -21.98 -16.79 0.67
N LEU A 531 -22.00 -16.90 2.01
CA LEU A 531 -20.99 -17.61 2.77
C LEU A 531 -20.93 -19.08 2.33
N ILE A 532 -22.06 -19.78 2.25
CA ILE A 532 -22.09 -21.18 1.82
C ILE A 532 -21.54 -21.33 0.38
N GLN A 533 -21.95 -20.47 -0.55
CA GLN A 533 -21.44 -20.49 -1.93
C GLN A 533 -19.93 -20.27 -2.01
N PHE A 534 -19.40 -19.35 -1.20
CA PHE A 534 -17.96 -19.13 -1.07
C PHE A 534 -17.26 -20.39 -0.56
N LEU A 535 -17.78 -21.02 0.49
CA LEU A 535 -17.18 -22.22 1.08
C LEU A 535 -17.25 -23.46 0.19
N LEU A 536 -18.22 -23.51 -0.73
CA LEU A 536 -18.32 -24.49 -1.82
C LEU A 536 -17.36 -24.22 -2.98
N GLY A 537 -16.58 -23.13 -2.95
CA GLY A 537 -15.61 -22.81 -3.99
C GLY A 537 -16.21 -22.23 -5.28
N ARG A 538 -17.45 -21.69 -5.24
CA ARG A 538 -18.11 -21.12 -6.43
C ARG A 538 -17.40 -19.89 -7.02
N TYR A 539 -16.60 -19.22 -6.21
CA TYR A 539 -15.88 -18.01 -6.60
C TYR A 539 -14.37 -18.27 -6.64
N PRO A 540 -13.85 -18.84 -7.74
CA PRO A 540 -12.41 -18.98 -7.90
C PRO A 540 -11.77 -17.60 -7.96
N SER A 541 -10.81 -17.34 -7.08
CA SER A 541 -10.00 -16.12 -7.13
C SER A 541 -8.53 -16.50 -7.29
N SER A 542 -7.84 -15.82 -8.21
CA SER A 542 -6.41 -16.01 -8.45
C SER A 542 -5.54 -15.67 -7.22
N SER A 543 -6.04 -14.86 -6.29
CA SER A 543 -5.39 -14.57 -5.00
C SER A 543 -5.67 -15.62 -3.90
N LEU A 544 -6.64 -16.51 -4.14
CA LEU A 544 -7.08 -17.58 -3.24
C LEU A 544 -6.76 -18.97 -3.82
N LYS A 545 -5.74 -19.08 -4.70
CA LYS A 545 -5.29 -20.31 -5.42
C LYS A 545 -5.09 -21.57 -4.53
N SER A 546 -5.17 -21.47 -3.21
CA SER A 546 -5.05 -22.59 -2.25
C SER A 546 -6.33 -22.90 -1.45
N TYR A 547 -7.46 -22.24 -1.73
CA TYR A 547 -8.74 -22.51 -1.06
C TYR A 547 -9.65 -23.31 -1.99
N ASP A 548 -9.27 -24.57 -2.23
CA ASP A 548 -10.21 -25.54 -2.79
C ASP A 548 -11.34 -25.73 -1.77
N GLY A 549 -12.59 -25.64 -2.24
CA GLY A 549 -13.80 -25.55 -1.42
C GLY A 549 -13.74 -26.35 -0.12
N THR A 550 -13.83 -25.66 1.01
CA THR A 550 -13.74 -26.28 2.34
C THR A 550 -14.95 -27.17 2.65
N LEU A 551 -16.08 -26.91 1.97
CA LEU A 551 -17.29 -27.72 2.08
C LEU A 551 -17.49 -28.54 0.81
N ALA A 552 -17.91 -29.78 0.98
CA ALA A 552 -18.43 -30.59 -0.09
C ALA A 552 -19.89 -30.20 -0.35
N GLN A 553 -20.29 -30.15 -1.62
CA GLN A 553 -21.69 -29.95 -1.98
C GLN A 553 -22.57 -31.02 -1.33
N VAL A 554 -23.64 -30.56 -0.67
CA VAL A 554 -24.66 -31.43 -0.10
C VAL A 554 -25.86 -31.36 -1.03
N ASP A 555 -26.05 -32.39 -1.84
CA ASP A 555 -27.25 -32.57 -2.65
C ASP A 555 -28.36 -33.21 -1.82
N ASP A 556 -29.61 -33.02 -2.27
CA ASP A 556 -30.79 -33.62 -1.62
C ASP A 556 -30.76 -35.14 -1.80
N LEU A 557 -30.02 -35.83 -0.93
CA LEU A 557 -30.11 -37.28 -0.81
C LEU A 557 -31.05 -37.64 0.32
N LEU A 558 -32.01 -38.46 -0.09
CA LEU A 558 -33.02 -39.18 0.66
C LEU A 558 -32.43 -39.89 1.88
N GLU A 559 -33.23 -39.90 2.94
CA GLU A 559 -33.20 -40.83 4.08
C GLU A 559 -31.98 -40.78 5.03
N GLU A 560 -32.31 -40.52 6.29
CA GLU A 560 -31.73 -40.94 7.59
C GLU A 560 -30.45 -41.81 7.65
N GLU A 561 -29.42 -41.54 6.84
CA GLU A 561 -28.06 -41.97 7.18
C GLU A 561 -27.46 -40.97 8.15
N SER A 562 -26.95 -41.45 9.28
CA SER A 562 -26.28 -40.67 10.31
C SER A 562 -25.07 -39.93 9.74
N VAL A 563 -25.28 -38.73 9.20
CA VAL A 563 -24.21 -37.89 8.67
C VAL A 563 -23.29 -37.54 9.84
N GLU A 564 -22.07 -38.09 9.85
CA GLU A 564 -21.03 -37.68 10.80
C GLU A 564 -20.85 -36.16 10.69
N ALA A 565 -21.16 -35.46 11.78
CA ALA A 565 -21.05 -34.02 11.83
C ALA A 565 -19.57 -33.60 11.76
N ILE A 566 -19.21 -32.82 10.73
CA ILE A 566 -17.84 -32.35 10.53
C ILE A 566 -17.67 -31.04 11.32
N SER A 567 -16.82 -31.05 12.34
CA SER A 567 -16.54 -29.82 13.09
C SER A 567 -15.59 -28.90 12.36
N LEU A 568 -16.07 -27.70 12.00
CA LEU A 568 -15.24 -26.65 11.41
C LEU A 568 -14.18 -26.10 12.38
N SER A 569 -14.35 -26.29 13.70
CA SER A 569 -13.34 -25.93 14.70
C SER A 569 -12.07 -26.76 14.60
N ASN A 570 -12.16 -27.99 14.07
CA ASN A 570 -11.04 -28.94 14.00
C ASN A 570 -10.20 -28.76 12.72
N MET A 571 -10.63 -27.90 11.80
CA MET A 571 -9.88 -27.58 10.59
C MET A 571 -8.64 -26.74 10.92
N VAL A 572 -7.59 -26.88 10.11
CA VAL A 572 -6.32 -26.15 10.29
C VAL A 572 -6.58 -24.63 10.19
N GLY A 573 -6.60 -23.95 11.35
CA GLY A 573 -6.89 -22.51 11.51
C GLY A 573 -8.27 -22.18 12.10
N GLY A 574 -9.12 -23.18 12.36
CA GLY A 574 -10.40 -23.02 13.04
C GLY A 574 -11.43 -22.13 12.33
N LEU A 575 -12.45 -21.71 13.08
CA LEU A 575 -13.53 -20.83 12.59
C LEU A 575 -13.00 -19.45 12.14
N GLY A 576 -11.96 -18.96 12.79
CA GLY A 576 -11.36 -17.66 12.51
C GLY A 576 -10.72 -17.59 11.13
N LYS A 577 -10.07 -18.67 10.67
CA LYS A 577 -9.53 -18.71 9.30
C LYS A 577 -10.63 -18.63 8.25
N ILE A 578 -11.74 -19.33 8.46
CA ILE A 578 -12.91 -19.28 7.56
C ILE A 578 -13.47 -17.86 7.50
N PHE A 579 -13.67 -17.23 8.66
CA PHE A 579 -14.16 -15.86 8.77
C PHE A 579 -13.24 -14.85 8.05
N ILE A 580 -11.93 -14.91 8.30
CA ILE A 580 -10.94 -14.04 7.67
C ILE A 580 -10.94 -14.22 6.15
N ARG A 581 -11.01 -15.47 5.66
CA ARG A 581 -11.05 -15.76 4.22
C ARG A 581 -12.33 -15.25 3.56
N PHE A 582 -13.46 -15.36 4.24
CA PHE A 582 -14.71 -14.80 3.72
C PHE A 582 -14.67 -13.27 3.68
N LEU A 583 -14.16 -12.60 4.72
CA LEU A 583 -13.92 -11.15 4.68
C LEU A 583 -12.92 -10.74 3.58
N GLN A 584 -11.89 -11.55 3.35
CA GLN A 584 -10.94 -11.35 2.25
C GLN A 584 -11.64 -11.46 0.88
N PHE A 585 -12.57 -12.41 0.74
CA PHE A 585 -13.38 -12.54 -0.47
C PHE A 585 -14.30 -11.32 -0.66
N LEU A 586 -15.04 -10.89 0.36
CA LEU A 586 -15.91 -9.71 0.26
C LEU A 586 -15.13 -8.42 -0.04
N SER A 587 -13.88 -8.32 0.43
CA SER A 587 -12.98 -7.19 0.13
C SER A 587 -12.23 -7.31 -1.20
N SER A 588 -12.40 -8.40 -1.95
CA SER A 588 -11.67 -8.65 -3.20
C SER A 588 -12.23 -7.89 -4.40
N ARG A 589 -11.34 -7.58 -5.36
CA ARG A 589 -11.72 -7.06 -6.68
C ARG A 589 -12.61 -8.04 -7.47
N THR A 590 -12.44 -9.34 -7.26
CA THR A 590 -13.28 -10.37 -7.88
C THR A 590 -14.74 -10.24 -7.43
N PHE A 591 -14.98 -10.03 -6.13
CA PHE A 591 -16.34 -9.82 -5.58
C PHE A 591 -16.95 -8.49 -6.05
N GLU A 592 -16.17 -7.42 -6.04
CA GLU A 592 -16.58 -6.09 -6.52
C GLU A 592 -17.08 -6.13 -7.99
N ASN A 593 -16.45 -6.96 -8.83
CA ASN A 593 -16.71 -7.05 -10.26
C ASN A 593 -17.58 -8.24 -10.68
N LEU A 594 -18.21 -8.94 -9.74
CA LEU A 594 -19.21 -9.95 -10.08
C LEU A 594 -20.32 -9.32 -10.95
N LYS A 595 -20.73 -10.04 -12.00
CA LYS A 595 -21.81 -9.56 -12.89
C LYS A 595 -23.17 -9.70 -12.21
N TYR A 596 -23.38 -10.84 -11.56
CA TYR A 596 -24.56 -11.16 -10.78
C TYR A 596 -24.20 -12.16 -9.67
N ILE A 597 -25.04 -12.25 -8.65
CA ILE A 597 -25.01 -13.30 -7.62
C ILE A 597 -26.32 -14.07 -7.76
N ASP A 598 -26.23 -15.38 -8.00
CA ASP A 598 -27.38 -16.27 -8.13
C ASP A 598 -27.44 -17.20 -6.93
N PHE A 599 -28.45 -17.04 -6.07
CA PHE A 599 -28.61 -17.84 -4.86
C PHE A 599 -29.35 -19.16 -5.07
N SER A 600 -29.74 -19.51 -6.30
CA SER A 600 -30.38 -20.80 -6.60
C SER A 600 -29.36 -21.93 -6.76
N GLU A 601 -28.16 -21.60 -7.24
CA GLU A 601 -27.07 -22.51 -7.55
C GLU A 601 -26.09 -22.72 -6.37
N PRO A 602 -25.44 -23.90 -6.20
CA PRO A 602 -25.58 -25.13 -6.97
C PRO A 602 -26.83 -25.95 -6.66
N ASN A 603 -27.46 -25.78 -5.50
CA ASN A 603 -28.73 -26.40 -5.08
C ASN A 603 -29.19 -25.78 -3.76
N LEU A 604 -29.24 -24.43 -3.72
CA LEU A 604 -29.59 -23.68 -2.52
C LEU A 604 -31.08 -23.32 -2.44
N GLY A 605 -31.83 -23.53 -3.53
CA GLY A 605 -33.29 -23.41 -3.54
C GLY A 605 -33.85 -21.99 -3.43
N TYR A 606 -32.98 -20.97 -3.32
CA TYR A 606 -33.40 -19.58 -3.15
C TYR A 606 -33.43 -18.82 -4.48
N GLN A 607 -34.62 -18.54 -5.00
CA GLN A 607 -34.84 -17.89 -6.29
C GLN A 607 -34.62 -16.37 -6.23
N SER A 608 -33.46 -15.94 -5.74
CA SER A 608 -33.04 -14.53 -5.72
C SER A 608 -31.78 -14.34 -6.55
N LYS A 609 -31.80 -13.33 -7.42
CA LYS A 609 -30.63 -12.91 -8.21
C LYS A 609 -30.36 -11.45 -7.94
N MET A 610 -29.10 -11.14 -7.66
CA MET A 610 -28.64 -9.77 -7.46
C MET A 610 -27.78 -9.35 -8.64
N ILE A 611 -27.92 -8.10 -9.06
CA ILE A 611 -27.11 -7.50 -10.14
C ILE A 611 -26.01 -6.61 -9.58
N ARG A 612 -24.93 -6.44 -10.36
CA ARG A 612 -23.78 -5.60 -9.99
C ARG A 612 -24.24 -4.22 -9.49
N GLY A 613 -23.65 -3.80 -8.37
CA GLY A 613 -23.99 -2.54 -7.70
C GLY A 613 -24.68 -2.76 -6.35
N GLN A 614 -25.49 -3.81 -6.22
CA GLN A 614 -26.32 -4.01 -5.03
C GLN A 614 -25.55 -4.42 -3.76
N TRP A 615 -24.31 -4.90 -3.90
CA TRP A 615 -23.42 -5.28 -2.79
C TRP A 615 -22.17 -4.39 -2.68
N LEU A 616 -22.14 -3.23 -3.34
CA LEU A 616 -20.96 -2.35 -3.29
C LEU A 616 -20.71 -1.79 -1.89
N GLU A 617 -21.77 -1.48 -1.14
CA GLU A 617 -21.64 -1.04 0.26
C GLU A 617 -21.10 -2.17 1.16
N LEU A 618 -21.53 -3.41 0.93
CA LEU A 618 -20.97 -4.59 1.60
C LEU A 618 -19.47 -4.73 1.30
N HIS A 619 -19.06 -4.56 0.04
CA HIS A 619 -17.65 -4.59 -0.35
C HIS A 619 -16.83 -3.50 0.36
N LYS A 620 -17.31 -2.25 0.38
CA LYS A 620 -16.61 -1.12 1.03
C LYS A 620 -16.43 -1.34 2.53
N VAL A 621 -17.48 -1.80 3.22
CA VAL A 621 -17.41 -2.08 4.66
C VAL A 621 -16.51 -3.30 4.91
N ALA A 622 -16.63 -4.37 4.12
CA ALA A 622 -15.76 -5.54 4.23
C ALA A 622 -14.28 -5.19 4.02
N LEU A 623 -13.95 -4.32 3.06
CA LEU A 623 -12.60 -3.80 2.84
C LEU A 623 -12.06 -3.13 4.12
N LYS A 624 -12.85 -2.21 4.71
CA LYS A 624 -12.50 -1.50 5.96
C LYS A 624 -12.29 -2.48 7.12
N SER A 625 -13.21 -3.42 7.32
CA SER A 625 -13.15 -4.42 8.39
C SER A 625 -11.99 -5.40 8.21
N PHE A 626 -11.75 -5.88 6.98
CA PHE A 626 -10.66 -6.80 6.67
C PHE A 626 -9.30 -6.16 6.95
N TYR A 627 -9.03 -4.98 6.42
CA TYR A 627 -7.74 -4.31 6.66
C TYR A 627 -7.56 -3.94 8.14
N ARG A 628 -8.60 -3.45 8.83
CA ARG A 628 -8.54 -3.22 10.28
C ARG A 628 -8.17 -4.48 11.06
N LEU A 629 -8.81 -5.61 10.74
CA LEU A 629 -8.51 -6.90 11.36
C LEU A 629 -7.07 -7.34 11.08
N MET A 630 -6.62 -7.23 9.83
CA MET A 630 -5.25 -7.60 9.42
C MET A 630 -4.18 -6.69 10.05
N LEU A 631 -4.54 -5.49 10.48
CA LEU A 631 -3.64 -4.50 11.06
C LEU A 631 -3.60 -4.56 12.59
N LYS A 632 -4.76 -4.56 13.25
CA LYS A 632 -4.87 -4.60 14.72
C LYS A 632 -4.73 -6.01 15.31
N GLY A 633 -5.00 -7.04 14.50
CA GLY A 633 -5.08 -8.43 14.98
C GLY A 633 -6.27 -8.73 15.89
N GLN A 634 -7.22 -7.79 16.03
CA GLN A 634 -8.42 -7.91 16.84
C GLN A 634 -9.66 -7.53 16.03
N PHE A 635 -10.78 -8.20 16.31
CA PHE A 635 -12.07 -7.92 15.70
C PHE A 635 -12.97 -7.14 16.67
N ASP A 636 -12.79 -5.82 16.71
CA ASP A 636 -13.48 -4.95 17.67
C ASP A 636 -14.88 -4.49 17.22
N GLU A 637 -15.26 -4.72 15.96
CA GLU A 637 -16.48 -4.13 15.36
C GLU A 637 -17.80 -4.70 15.90
N LEU A 638 -17.73 -5.82 16.63
CA LEU A 638 -18.87 -6.44 17.32
C LEU A 638 -18.90 -6.17 18.82
N ARG A 639 -17.86 -5.55 19.40
CA ARG A 639 -17.86 -5.21 20.82
C ARG A 639 -18.88 -4.09 21.06
N PRO A 640 -19.70 -4.16 22.13
CA PRO A 640 -20.61 -3.08 22.47
C PRO A 640 -19.83 -1.77 22.61
N LYS A 641 -20.35 -0.67 22.04
CA LYS A 641 -19.78 0.69 22.19
C LYS A 641 -19.77 1.21 23.66
N CYS A 642 -20.03 0.35 24.66
CA CYS A 642 -20.22 0.74 26.04
C CYS A 642 -19.04 0.49 27.00
N ASP A 643 -17.94 -0.13 26.58
CA ASP A 643 -16.77 -0.37 27.47
C ASP A 643 -15.46 0.29 27.02
N LEU A 644 -15.50 1.14 25.98
CA LEU A 644 -14.44 2.10 25.66
C LEU A 644 -15.00 3.49 25.95
N ASP A 645 -14.75 3.97 27.16
CA ASP A 645 -14.89 5.34 27.65
C ASP A 645 -15.98 6.19 26.99
N LYS A 646 -17.13 6.30 27.66
CA LYS A 646 -18.12 7.37 27.44
C LYS A 646 -17.55 8.80 27.56
N ASN A 647 -16.28 8.95 27.94
CA ASN A 647 -15.56 10.23 27.97
C ASN A 647 -14.63 10.46 26.76
N ILE A 648 -14.43 9.45 25.90
CA ILE A 648 -13.82 9.60 24.57
C ILE A 648 -14.97 9.56 23.57
N GLU A 649 -15.92 10.48 23.74
CA GLU A 649 -16.83 10.78 22.66
C GLU A 649 -16.00 11.16 21.42
N ILE A 650 -16.37 10.51 20.33
CA ILE A 650 -16.24 10.76 18.88
C ILE A 650 -15.98 12.23 18.44
N GLN A 651 -16.04 13.22 19.32
CA GLN A 651 -15.75 14.62 19.03
C GLN A 651 -14.25 14.94 18.88
N ASN A 652 -13.32 14.19 19.50
CA ASN A 652 -11.89 14.57 19.47
C ASN A 652 -10.94 13.59 18.75
N VAL A 653 -11.41 12.43 18.28
CA VAL A 653 -10.55 11.44 17.55
C VAL A 653 -10.64 11.59 16.03
N GLY A 654 -11.58 12.41 15.52
CA GLY A 654 -11.93 12.38 14.10
C GLY A 654 -11.58 13.62 13.30
N VAL A 655 -11.30 14.75 13.92
CA VAL A 655 -11.29 16.04 13.21
C VAL A 655 -9.92 16.32 12.61
N THR A 656 -9.76 15.96 11.34
CA THR A 656 -8.58 16.24 10.53
C THR A 656 -8.81 17.50 9.70
N GLU A 657 -7.75 18.28 9.50
CA GLU A 657 -7.73 19.34 8.51
C GLU A 657 -7.26 18.74 7.18
N MET A 658 -7.99 18.99 6.11
CA MET A 658 -7.63 18.53 4.78
C MET A 658 -6.77 19.58 4.08
N ASP A 659 -5.78 19.12 3.32
CA ASP A 659 -5.01 19.98 2.43
C ASP A 659 -5.94 20.79 1.52
N PRO A 660 -5.79 22.13 1.48
CA PRO A 660 -6.59 22.96 0.60
C PRO A 660 -6.41 22.55 -0.86
N PHE A 661 -7.52 22.48 -1.60
CA PHE A 661 -7.50 22.10 -3.01
C PHE A 661 -8.28 23.07 -3.89
N VAL A 662 -7.97 23.10 -5.18
CA VAL A 662 -8.57 24.02 -6.15
C VAL A 662 -9.59 23.29 -7.02
N ILE A 663 -10.76 23.90 -7.20
CA ILE A 663 -11.75 23.51 -8.20
C ILE A 663 -11.94 24.63 -9.23
N GLU A 664 -12.48 24.25 -10.38
CA GLU A 664 -12.84 25.15 -11.46
C GLU A 664 -14.35 25.13 -11.67
N ILE A 665 -14.92 26.32 -11.83
CA ILE A 665 -16.36 26.54 -12.04
C ILE A 665 -16.55 27.26 -13.38
N PRO A 666 -17.59 26.93 -14.17
CA PRO A 666 -17.78 27.53 -15.49
C PRO A 666 -17.89 29.06 -15.44
N GLU A 667 -17.22 29.75 -16.37
CA GLU A 667 -17.18 31.22 -16.43
C GLU A 667 -18.53 31.85 -16.79
N ASP A 668 -19.40 31.10 -17.47
CA ASP A 668 -20.73 31.52 -17.93
C ASP A 668 -21.77 31.59 -16.80
N VAL A 669 -21.41 31.21 -15.56
CA VAL A 669 -22.33 31.13 -14.43
C VAL A 669 -22.03 32.19 -13.36
N SER A 670 -23.06 32.93 -12.94
CA SER A 670 -22.98 33.82 -11.78
C SER A 670 -22.95 33.00 -10.49
N ILE A 671 -21.78 32.91 -9.87
CA ILE A 671 -21.56 32.05 -8.70
C ILE A 671 -21.98 32.79 -7.42
N ASP A 672 -22.83 32.17 -6.60
CA ASP A 672 -22.96 32.48 -5.17
C ASP A 672 -22.10 31.50 -4.36
N VAL A 673 -21.04 32.01 -3.73
CA VAL A 673 -20.09 31.18 -2.97
C VAL A 673 -20.75 30.62 -1.71
N GLU A 674 -21.70 31.35 -1.12
CA GLU A 674 -22.41 30.90 0.07
C GLU A 674 -23.40 29.77 -0.25
N GLU A 675 -24.07 29.85 -1.41
CA GLU A 675 -24.94 28.77 -1.88
C GLU A 675 -24.15 27.47 -2.13
N LEU A 676 -22.99 27.58 -2.78
CA LEU A 676 -22.09 26.43 -2.99
C LEU A 676 -21.60 25.85 -1.67
N ARG A 677 -21.18 26.71 -0.74
CA ARG A 677 -20.72 26.29 0.60
C ARG A 677 -21.81 25.53 1.34
N LEU A 678 -23.05 26.03 1.33
CA LEU A 678 -24.19 25.38 1.97
C LEU A 678 -24.49 24.01 1.36
N LYS A 679 -24.50 23.90 0.03
CA LYS A 679 -24.73 22.64 -0.69
C LYS A 679 -23.66 21.60 -0.40
N MET A 680 -22.38 22.01 -0.48
CA MET A 680 -21.24 21.14 -0.20
C MET A 680 -21.23 20.67 1.26
N SER A 681 -21.56 21.56 2.21
CA SER A 681 -21.74 21.22 3.63
C SER A 681 -22.84 20.18 3.83
N THR A 682 -24.00 20.37 3.20
CA THR A 682 -25.15 19.45 3.30
C THR A 682 -24.81 18.05 2.80
N TYR A 683 -24.11 17.93 1.67
CA TYR A 683 -23.73 16.64 1.09
C TYR A 683 -22.61 15.94 1.89
N SER A 684 -21.57 16.69 2.27
CA SER A 684 -20.41 16.13 2.96
C SER A 684 -20.67 15.81 4.43
N GLY A 685 -21.66 16.47 5.06
CA GLY A 685 -21.88 16.42 6.50
C GLY A 685 -20.87 17.24 7.30
N ILE A 686 -20.09 18.12 6.65
CA ILE A 686 -19.14 19.03 7.30
C ILE A 686 -19.90 20.29 7.70
N SER A 687 -19.70 20.77 8.94
CA SER A 687 -20.30 22.05 9.38
C SER A 687 -19.85 23.21 8.48
N THR A 688 -20.76 24.13 8.17
CA THR A 688 -20.48 25.32 7.34
C THR A 688 -19.32 26.15 7.88
N ASP A 689 -19.10 26.19 9.20
CA ASP A 689 -18.01 26.93 9.82
C ASP A 689 -16.64 26.28 9.57
N CYS A 690 -16.64 24.97 9.33
CA CYS A 690 -15.45 24.18 9.06
C CYS A 690 -15.17 24.00 7.56
N LEU A 691 -15.96 24.63 6.68
CA LEU A 691 -15.79 24.62 5.23
C LEU A 691 -15.66 26.05 4.71
N GLN A 692 -14.54 26.37 4.06
CA GLN A 692 -14.27 27.72 3.54
C GLN A 692 -13.99 27.65 2.04
N LEU A 693 -14.57 28.58 1.28
CA LEU A 693 -14.38 28.74 -0.15
C LEU A 693 -13.82 30.13 -0.44
N ARG A 694 -12.73 30.20 -1.21
CA ARG A 694 -12.09 31.47 -1.59
C ARG A 694 -11.81 31.52 -3.09
N ARG A 695 -12.27 32.57 -3.77
CA ARG A 695 -11.93 32.80 -5.18
C ARG A 695 -10.50 33.29 -5.34
N LEU A 696 -9.80 32.78 -6.34
CA LEU A 696 -8.45 33.23 -6.68
C LEU A 696 -8.50 34.47 -7.60
N PRO A 697 -7.64 35.48 -7.37
CA PRO A 697 -7.64 36.70 -8.19
C PRO A 697 -7.02 36.52 -9.58
N TYR A 698 -6.18 35.50 -9.78
CA TYR A 698 -5.38 35.30 -11.00
C TYR A 698 -5.91 34.22 -11.96
N GLY A 699 -7.12 33.69 -11.74
CA GLY A 699 -7.74 32.70 -12.61
C GLY A 699 -9.26 32.85 -12.60
N LYS A 700 -9.85 33.08 -13.77
CA LYS A 700 -11.31 33.17 -13.93
C LYS A 700 -11.92 31.80 -13.56
N GLY A 701 -12.91 31.78 -12.67
CA GLY A 701 -13.61 30.55 -12.27
C GLY A 701 -12.92 29.64 -11.24
N LEU A 702 -11.72 29.99 -10.73
CA LEU A 702 -11.00 29.15 -9.75
C LEU A 702 -11.40 29.43 -8.29
N VAL A 703 -11.70 28.37 -7.55
CA VAL A 703 -12.07 28.42 -6.12
C VAL A 703 -11.21 27.46 -5.31
N VAL A 704 -10.56 27.98 -4.27
CA VAL A 704 -9.86 27.19 -3.25
C VAL A 704 -10.88 26.75 -2.20
N ILE A 705 -10.82 25.48 -1.84
CA ILE A 705 -11.61 24.87 -0.78
C ILE A 705 -10.68 24.43 0.34
N SER A 706 -10.98 24.82 1.57
CA SER A 706 -10.33 24.29 2.77
C SER A 706 -11.40 23.78 3.73
N ALA A 707 -11.19 22.59 4.29
CA ALA A 707 -12.18 21.95 5.15
C ALA A 707 -11.56 21.20 6.33
N ARG A 708 -12.30 21.16 7.44
CA ARG A 708 -11.96 20.41 8.65
C ARG A 708 -13.14 19.52 9.05
N GLY A 709 -12.89 18.24 9.34
CA GLY A 709 -13.97 17.30 9.65
C GLY A 709 -13.49 15.86 9.85
N SER A 710 -14.43 14.92 9.93
CA SER A 710 -14.10 13.49 9.92
C SER A 710 -13.51 13.08 8.57
N LEU A 711 -12.59 12.11 8.57
CA LEU A 711 -12.00 11.60 7.33
C LEU A 711 -13.07 11.12 6.32
N ASP A 712 -14.12 10.45 6.81
CA ASP A 712 -15.25 10.00 5.98
C ASP A 712 -16.03 11.21 5.38
N ASN A 713 -16.20 12.31 6.12
CA ASN A 713 -16.85 13.53 5.61
C ASN A 713 -15.97 14.26 4.58
N LEU A 714 -14.66 14.33 4.84
CA LEU A 714 -13.68 14.95 3.93
C LEU A 714 -13.60 14.18 2.59
N ARG A 715 -13.69 12.84 2.63
CA ARG A 715 -13.79 12.03 1.41
C ARG A 715 -15.06 12.32 0.63
N ARG A 716 -16.22 12.37 1.29
CA ARG A 716 -17.48 12.73 0.61
C ARG A 716 -17.39 14.10 -0.07
N LEU A 717 -16.73 15.07 0.56
CA LEU A 717 -16.46 16.37 -0.04
C LEU A 717 -15.58 16.25 -1.28
N ARG A 718 -14.50 15.46 -1.22
CA ARG A 718 -13.60 15.21 -2.38
C ARG A 718 -14.31 14.46 -3.50
N ASP A 719 -15.07 13.41 -3.19
CA ASP A 719 -15.83 12.61 -4.16
C ASP A 719 -16.91 13.42 -4.89
N LEU A 720 -17.48 14.44 -4.23
CA LEU A 720 -18.46 15.34 -4.82
C LEU A 720 -17.88 16.16 -5.97
N VAL A 721 -16.67 16.70 -5.76
CA VAL A 721 -15.99 17.62 -6.69
C VAL A 721 -15.11 16.91 -7.70
N THR A 722 -14.81 15.63 -7.49
CA THR A 722 -13.96 14.85 -8.40
C THR A 722 -14.80 14.24 -9.51
N VAL A 723 -14.64 14.73 -10.73
CA VAL A 723 -15.35 14.20 -11.92
C VAL A 723 -14.46 13.25 -12.70
N GLU A 724 -15.05 12.18 -13.21
CA GLU A 724 -14.34 11.21 -14.05
C GLU A 724 -14.06 11.77 -15.45
N SER A 725 -12.90 11.42 -16.01
CA SER A 725 -12.57 11.80 -17.39
C SER A 725 -13.52 11.15 -18.42
N VAL A 726 -13.94 11.93 -19.42
CA VAL A 726 -14.82 11.46 -20.50
C VAL A 726 -13.99 10.71 -21.54
N THR A 727 -14.25 9.41 -21.69
CA THR A 727 -13.49 8.53 -22.61
C THR A 727 -14.15 8.34 -23.98
N ASN A 728 -15.20 9.12 -24.31
CA ASN A 728 -15.92 8.96 -25.57
C ASN A 728 -15.08 9.46 -26.76
N SER A 729 -14.78 8.59 -27.73
CA SER A 729 -13.98 8.91 -28.92
C SER A 729 -14.69 9.83 -29.91
N GLN A 730 -16.00 10.01 -29.80
CA GLN A 730 -16.81 10.83 -30.72
C GLN A 730 -16.80 12.34 -30.40
N ILE A 731 -16.23 12.73 -29.26
CA ILE A 731 -16.24 14.11 -28.76
C ILE A 731 -14.83 14.68 -28.91
N SER A 732 -14.70 15.93 -29.35
CA SER A 732 -13.38 16.58 -29.45
C SER A 732 -12.74 16.72 -28.08
N ASP A 733 -11.41 16.75 -28.03
CA ASP A 733 -10.68 16.86 -26.77
C ASP A 733 -11.00 18.15 -26.02
N GLU A 734 -11.24 19.25 -26.74
CA GLU A 734 -11.66 20.53 -26.17
C GLU A 734 -13.06 20.45 -25.54
N GLN A 735 -13.99 19.76 -26.20
CA GLN A 735 -15.33 19.54 -25.64
C GLN A 735 -15.28 18.67 -24.38
N LYS A 736 -14.44 17.63 -24.36
CA LYS A 736 -14.22 16.81 -23.15
C LYS A 736 -13.70 17.66 -21.99
N SER A 737 -12.74 18.56 -22.26
CA SER A 737 -12.20 19.50 -21.26
C SER A 737 -13.30 20.37 -20.65
N ASN A 738 -14.12 21.01 -21.50
CA ASN A 738 -15.21 21.89 -21.06
C ASN A 738 -16.34 21.15 -20.30
N MET A 739 -16.65 19.91 -20.71
CA MET A 739 -17.65 19.09 -20.02
C MET A 739 -17.27 18.79 -18.57
N MET A 740 -15.98 18.55 -18.28
CA MET A 740 -15.54 18.24 -16.91
C MET A 740 -15.86 19.39 -15.94
N VAL A 741 -15.60 20.63 -16.33
CA VAL A 741 -15.89 21.82 -15.50
C VAL A 741 -17.39 21.92 -15.20
N ARG A 742 -18.23 21.74 -16.22
CA ARG A 742 -19.68 21.78 -16.07
C ARG A 742 -20.20 20.66 -15.18
N LEU A 743 -19.68 19.45 -15.32
CA LEU A 743 -20.05 18.31 -14.49
C LEU A 743 -19.71 18.51 -13.01
N VAL A 744 -18.59 19.17 -12.67
CA VAL A 744 -18.24 19.49 -11.27
C VAL A 744 -19.33 20.38 -10.68
N TYR A 745 -19.67 21.45 -11.40
CA TYR A 745 -20.71 22.40 -10.98
C TYR A 745 -22.09 21.73 -10.85
N GLU A 746 -22.51 20.95 -11.86
CA GLU A 746 -23.79 20.24 -11.84
C GLU A 746 -23.88 19.21 -10.70
N ARG A 747 -22.80 18.49 -10.38
CA ARG A 747 -22.79 17.55 -9.25
C ARG A 747 -23.01 18.25 -7.92
N ILE A 748 -22.38 19.39 -7.69
CA ILE A 748 -22.59 20.21 -6.49
C ILE A 748 -24.05 20.68 -6.39
N LEU A 749 -24.69 21.02 -7.52
CA LEU A 749 -26.08 21.48 -7.51
C LEU A 749 -27.11 20.36 -7.39
N TYR A 750 -26.89 19.22 -8.05
CA TYR A 750 -27.89 18.16 -8.23
C TYR A 750 -27.90 17.14 -7.09
N LEU A 751 -26.73 16.74 -6.58
CA LEU A 751 -26.63 15.70 -5.54
C LEU A 751 -27.10 16.18 -4.15
N CYS A 752 -27.35 17.47 -3.99
CA CYS A 752 -27.90 18.07 -2.77
C CYS A 752 -29.44 18.13 -2.73
N LYS A 753 -30.14 17.62 -3.76
CA LYS A 753 -31.62 17.57 -3.82
C LYS A 753 -32.23 16.25 -3.35
N LYS A 754 -31.43 15.27 -2.91
CA LYS A 754 -31.91 13.94 -2.50
C LYS A 754 -31.87 13.73 -1.00
#